data_AF-A0A819V7F4-F1
#
_entry.id   AF-A0A819V7F4-F1
#
_cell.length_a   1.000
_cell.length_b   1.000
_cell.length_c   1.000
_cell.angle_alpha   90.00
_cell.angle_beta   90.00
_cell.angle_gamma   90.00
#
_symmetry.space_group_name_H-M   'P 1'
#
loop_
_entity.id
_entity.type
_entity.pdbx_description
1 polymer ?
#
loop_
_entity_poly.entity_id
_entity_poly.type
_entity_poly.pdbx_seq_one_letter_code
_entity_poly.pdbx_strand_id
1 'polypeptide(L)'
;SLELSANDPPIYWDHVICCELLESNKYMEKIASYENNLSQYFHGIKIGQDPDSEYLCRAHTYLYHLIQLSSHLNLNCHHEAHRKISWTNFYLFINPYSSEASLTNSGFFQINAFDATMDILDFMIANRKQAEETRILYEKDVEKERNLLEIIKEQFNLTDILINRRLKKSDINQCCQRLLNERQHFLNILTKCRLKIDKNYNLAQNGTISIPWDWSFSPNETLSIYMLRFLGRVVVVTGAGNGLGKEYALAFGERGASVVVNDLGGNPSGDGSHSARPADEVVKLIQSRGGKAVADYHSVEDGKAVIDTAIKNFGRIDILVNNAGILRDKSFMNMTEQDWDLVHRIHLRAAYLLTHAAWSYMRQQKYGRVIFTTSTSGLYGNFGQANYSAAKMGLVGLSNTLALEGAKYNITCHTIAPTAYSRLTQDLLPPDAEENLKPAFVMPLVLYLCHESCTDTGSLFEVAGGWIGKVRLEKSSGAMVRRPNTPMTVEDVRDNWKDIISFATPLHHLTQTEQVTHLLDTIRKLNNNDDDKVITQTFSYTANQIILYALSVGCSLRQPNSLRFLYENHEEFSALPTFAVIPAQSLSMNLISSGKLGIDIDLLRALHGEQYVELFEPLPTSGTVILKGKLVDVLDKGSGAIIIFDVEMYNEKEKLIALNQFVIFSVGSGGFGGKKTSENQRKSLPAPQRKSDQICRETTNIDQAALYRLNGDSNPLHIDPSFASAAGFPRPILHGLCSFGYAARHVLHTYANNNPALFKAIKVRFSKPVEPGQTIETHMWREGNRIFFESKVPESNQTILTGGYVDLHDVVLNTNTPGTAQESSTSSSEVELKAKTAFDEINKRAKSQPDLVKKVGAIIVFDITKDGNFQRSWTIDGKKGTIYEGKPLEGTTAQVTITVDDNDFVDLASGKANAPALFAKGKLKVKGNVMLAQKLSTLFKDQAKL
;
A
#
# COMPACT_ATOMS: atom_id res chain seq x y z
N SER A 1 40.41 -33.51 13.11
CA SER A 1 40.57 -34.86 13.67
C SER A 1 39.40 -35.13 14.61
N LEU A 2 38.68 -36.23 14.33
CA LEU A 2 37.72 -36.95 15.18
C LEU A 2 36.33 -36.34 15.51
N GLU A 3 35.34 -37.21 15.26
CA GLU A 3 33.91 -37.16 15.59
C GLU A 3 33.64 -37.13 17.11
N LEU A 4 32.44 -36.71 17.52
CA LEU A 4 31.57 -37.44 18.48
C LEU A 4 30.16 -36.82 18.57
N SER A 5 29.22 -37.66 19.00
CA SER A 5 27.76 -37.65 18.82
C SER A 5 26.91 -37.07 19.98
N ALA A 6 25.71 -36.57 19.62
CA ALA A 6 24.37 -36.63 20.24
C ALA A 6 24.14 -36.66 21.79
N ASN A 7 23.32 -35.72 22.31
CA ASN A 7 22.05 -35.96 23.08
C ASN A 7 21.58 -34.72 23.95
N ASP A 8 20.69 -33.88 23.37
CA ASP A 8 19.48 -33.18 23.93
C ASP A 8 19.47 -32.10 25.07
N PRO A 9 18.43 -31.22 25.14
CA PRO A 9 18.44 -29.72 25.25
C PRO A 9 18.21 -29.18 26.71
N PRO A 10 18.02 -27.86 27.09
CA PRO A 10 17.60 -26.64 26.34
C PRO A 10 18.15 -25.22 26.79
N ILE A 11 17.73 -24.15 26.08
CA ILE A 11 17.43 -22.76 26.57
C ILE A 11 18.57 -21.70 26.84
N TYR A 12 18.54 -20.62 26.01
CA TYR A 12 18.66 -19.15 26.28
C TYR A 12 19.97 -18.29 26.08
N TRP A 13 19.86 -17.28 25.17
CA TRP A 13 20.35 -15.86 25.15
C TRP A 13 21.86 -15.59 24.84
N ASP A 14 22.36 -14.57 24.09
CA ASP A 14 21.82 -13.39 23.38
C ASP A 14 22.92 -12.70 22.49
N HIS A 15 22.50 -11.86 21.51
CA HIS A 15 23.18 -10.67 20.90
C HIS A 15 24.22 -10.82 19.72
N VAL A 16 24.33 -9.98 18.66
CA VAL A 16 23.76 -8.66 18.23
C VAL A 16 24.19 -8.34 16.76
N ILE A 17 23.37 -7.57 16.00
CA ILE A 17 23.59 -6.79 14.73
C ILE A 17 23.18 -7.37 13.33
N CYS A 18 22.36 -6.55 12.64
CA CYS A 18 22.07 -6.40 11.19
C CYS A 18 21.02 -7.28 10.49
N CYS A 19 19.88 -6.67 10.09
CA CYS A 19 19.37 -6.57 8.70
C CYS A 19 17.83 -6.48 8.61
N GLU A 20 17.37 -5.45 7.90
CA GLU A 20 15.98 -5.07 7.60
C GLU A 20 15.37 -5.85 6.40
N LEU A 21 15.77 -7.10 6.18
CA LEU A 21 15.26 -7.95 5.11
C LEU A 21 15.17 -9.39 5.64
N LEU A 22 13.97 -9.88 5.95
CA LEU A 22 13.57 -11.30 6.00
C LEU A 22 12.19 -11.48 6.67
N GLU A 23 11.09 -11.20 5.97
CA GLU A 23 9.77 -11.80 6.30
C GLU A 23 9.03 -12.28 5.03
N SER A 24 9.63 -13.26 4.34
CA SER A 24 8.89 -14.14 3.41
C SER A 24 9.37 -15.60 3.40
N ASN A 25 10.35 -15.99 4.22
CA ASN A 25 10.93 -17.35 4.18
C ASN A 25 10.42 -18.34 5.24
N LYS A 26 9.66 -17.91 6.25
CA LYS A 26 9.09 -18.85 7.25
C LYS A 26 7.94 -19.73 6.75
N TYR A 27 7.32 -19.38 5.62
CA TYR A 27 6.29 -20.22 4.99
C TYR A 27 6.89 -21.32 4.10
N MET A 28 8.02 -21.05 3.45
CA MET A 28 8.68 -22.03 2.56
C MET A 28 9.42 -23.13 3.33
N GLU A 29 10.02 -22.83 4.49
CA GLU A 29 10.66 -23.87 5.34
C GLU A 29 9.64 -24.82 5.99
N LYS A 30 8.42 -24.34 6.29
CA LYS A 30 7.32 -25.21 6.74
C LYS A 30 6.77 -26.10 5.63
N ILE A 31 6.79 -25.64 4.39
CA ILE A 31 6.39 -26.42 3.20
C ILE A 31 7.45 -27.51 2.94
N ALA A 32 8.74 -27.17 2.94
CA ALA A 32 9.83 -28.13 2.76
C ALA A 32 9.92 -29.18 3.90
N SER A 33 9.61 -28.77 5.14
CA SER A 33 9.53 -29.69 6.29
C SER A 33 8.35 -30.66 6.20
N TYR A 34 7.24 -30.29 5.55
CA TYR A 34 6.08 -31.18 5.36
C TYR A 34 6.24 -32.13 4.16
N GLU A 35 6.90 -31.69 3.08
CA GLU A 35 7.28 -32.57 1.96
C GLU A 35 8.23 -33.70 2.41
N ASN A 36 9.20 -33.40 3.28
CA ASN A 36 10.10 -34.42 3.83
C ASN A 36 9.40 -35.40 4.79
N ASN A 37 8.42 -34.94 5.58
CA ASN A 37 7.69 -35.81 6.53
C ASN A 37 6.62 -36.69 5.86
N LEU A 38 6.09 -36.31 4.70
CA LEU A 38 5.18 -37.16 3.91
C LEU A 38 5.91 -38.35 3.28
N SER A 39 7.20 -38.23 2.96
CA SER A 39 8.02 -39.35 2.47
C SER A 39 8.20 -40.47 3.51
N GLN A 40 8.13 -40.15 4.80
CA GLN A 40 8.23 -41.13 5.89
C GLN A 40 6.93 -41.92 6.13
N TYR A 41 5.76 -41.40 5.73
CA TYR A 41 4.47 -42.09 5.91
C TYR A 41 4.18 -43.15 4.82
N PHE A 42 4.93 -43.14 3.72
CA PHE A 42 4.78 -44.08 2.59
C PHE A 42 5.87 -45.16 2.53
N HIS A 43 6.57 -45.44 3.64
CA HIS A 43 7.73 -46.35 3.71
C HIS A 43 7.49 -47.85 3.41
N GLY A 44 6.33 -48.20 2.85
CA GLY A 44 6.01 -49.57 2.39
C GLY A 44 5.50 -49.67 0.97
N ILE A 45 5.28 -48.56 0.25
CA ILE A 45 4.75 -48.60 -1.12
C ILE A 45 5.89 -48.38 -2.10
N LYS A 46 6.31 -49.46 -2.77
CA LYS A 46 7.19 -49.33 -3.94
C LYS A 46 6.40 -48.66 -5.06
N ILE A 47 6.60 -47.36 -5.24
CA ILE A 47 6.13 -46.62 -6.41
C ILE A 47 7.03 -47.04 -7.58
N GLY A 48 6.60 -48.07 -8.30
CA GLY A 48 7.06 -48.31 -9.67
C GLY A 48 6.61 -47.14 -10.55
N GLN A 49 7.39 -46.83 -11.58
CA GLN A 49 7.24 -45.68 -12.49
C GLN A 49 5.82 -45.55 -13.09
N ASP A 50 4.92 -44.91 -12.36
CA ASP A 50 3.58 -44.55 -12.82
C ASP A 50 3.34 -43.05 -12.58
N PRO A 51 3.34 -42.22 -13.65
CA PRO A 51 3.08 -40.78 -13.59
C PRO A 51 1.73 -40.41 -12.96
N ASP A 52 0.76 -41.33 -12.94
CA ASP A 52 -0.59 -41.08 -12.45
C ASP A 52 -0.66 -40.98 -10.92
N SER A 53 0.30 -41.60 -10.21
CA SER A 53 0.39 -41.53 -8.74
C SER A 53 0.85 -40.15 -8.25
N GLU A 54 1.76 -39.50 -8.97
CA GLU A 54 2.23 -38.14 -8.70
C GLU A 54 1.16 -37.11 -9.06
N TYR A 55 0.41 -37.37 -10.13
CA TYR A 55 -0.74 -36.54 -10.56
C TYR A 55 -1.88 -36.58 -9.55
N LEU A 56 -2.22 -37.76 -9.01
CA LEU A 56 -3.25 -37.91 -7.98
C LEU A 56 -2.85 -37.21 -6.67
N CYS A 57 -1.58 -37.30 -6.27
CA CYS A 57 -1.08 -36.60 -5.07
C CYS A 57 -1.12 -35.07 -5.25
N ARG A 58 -0.73 -34.55 -6.43
CA ARG A 58 -0.78 -33.11 -6.74
C ARG A 58 -2.20 -32.60 -6.93
N ALA A 59 -3.09 -33.38 -7.54
CA ALA A 59 -4.51 -33.06 -7.64
C ALA A 59 -5.15 -33.01 -6.25
N HIS A 60 -4.80 -33.91 -5.34
CA HIS A 60 -5.25 -33.88 -3.94
C HIS A 60 -4.80 -32.60 -3.23
N THR A 61 -3.52 -32.22 -3.36
CA THR A 61 -2.95 -31.01 -2.77
C THR A 61 -3.54 -29.73 -3.37
N TYR A 62 -3.79 -29.72 -4.68
CA TYR A 62 -4.41 -28.60 -5.39
C TYR A 62 -5.90 -28.44 -5.04
N LEU A 63 -6.65 -29.55 -4.94
CA LEU A 63 -8.05 -29.53 -4.51
C LEU A 63 -8.17 -29.14 -3.03
N TYR A 64 -7.27 -29.61 -2.16
CA TYR A 64 -7.18 -29.21 -0.76
C TYR A 64 -6.86 -27.73 -0.61
N HIS A 65 -5.93 -27.20 -1.42
CA HIS A 65 -5.63 -25.77 -1.46
C HIS A 65 -6.74 -24.93 -2.09
N LEU A 66 -7.48 -25.42 -3.09
CA LEU A 66 -8.69 -24.75 -3.63
C LEU A 66 -9.83 -24.76 -2.62
N ILE A 67 -9.97 -25.80 -1.79
CA ILE A 67 -10.93 -25.86 -0.69
C ILE A 67 -10.51 -24.90 0.44
N GLN A 68 -9.21 -24.79 0.73
CA GLN A 68 -8.64 -23.80 1.66
C GLN A 68 -8.72 -22.35 1.13
N LEU A 69 -8.51 -22.14 -0.18
CA LEU A 69 -8.64 -20.84 -0.83
C LEU A 69 -10.11 -20.42 -0.96
N SER A 70 -11.02 -21.32 -1.35
CA SER A 70 -12.46 -21.00 -1.41
C SER A 70 -13.04 -20.73 -0.04
N SER A 71 -12.54 -21.38 1.02
CA SER A 71 -12.87 -21.04 2.42
C SER A 71 -12.21 -19.74 2.90
N HIS A 72 -11.06 -19.34 2.35
CA HIS A 72 -10.43 -18.03 2.62
C HIS A 72 -11.03 -16.87 1.80
N LEU A 73 -11.54 -17.16 0.60
CA LEU A 73 -12.09 -16.19 -0.36
C LEU A 73 -13.61 -16.03 -0.27
N ASN A 74 -14.28 -16.83 0.57
CA ASN A 74 -15.71 -16.75 0.89
C ASN A 74 -16.65 -16.74 -0.34
N LEU A 75 -16.25 -17.41 -1.43
CA LEU A 75 -17.12 -17.69 -2.57
C LEU A 75 -17.93 -18.94 -2.25
N ASN A 76 -19.09 -18.82 -1.61
CA ASN A 76 -20.08 -19.90 -1.58
C ASN A 76 -21.50 -19.42 -1.24
N CYS A 77 -22.38 -19.57 -2.22
CA CYS A 77 -23.74 -20.05 -1.98
C CYS A 77 -24.01 -21.13 -3.05
N HIS A 78 -24.46 -22.32 -2.62
CA HIS A 78 -24.80 -23.53 -3.40
C HIS A 78 -23.79 -24.70 -3.48
N HIS A 79 -23.15 -25.09 -2.36
CA HIS A 79 -22.21 -26.23 -2.36
C HIS A 79 -22.54 -27.44 -1.47
N GLU A 80 -23.75 -27.54 -0.93
CA GLU A 80 -24.15 -28.71 -0.13
C GLU A 80 -24.81 -29.82 -0.98
N ALA A 81 -25.57 -29.46 -2.01
CA ALA A 81 -26.17 -30.41 -2.95
C ALA A 81 -25.12 -31.06 -3.86
N HIS A 82 -24.14 -30.28 -4.33
CA HIS A 82 -23.02 -30.78 -5.14
C HIS A 82 -22.10 -31.73 -4.37
N ARG A 83 -21.84 -31.49 -3.07
CA ARG A 83 -21.03 -32.38 -2.22
C ARG A 83 -21.66 -33.77 -2.07
N LYS A 84 -22.98 -33.86 -1.86
CA LYS A 84 -23.64 -35.16 -1.73
C LYS A 84 -23.69 -35.92 -3.06
N ILE A 85 -23.91 -35.22 -4.17
CA ILE A 85 -23.97 -35.84 -5.50
C ILE A 85 -22.57 -36.26 -5.99
N SER A 86 -21.51 -35.48 -5.70
CA SER A 86 -20.16 -35.79 -6.17
C SER A 86 -19.50 -36.95 -5.43
N TRP A 87 -19.72 -37.09 -4.11
CA TRP A 87 -19.10 -38.16 -3.33
C TRP A 87 -19.74 -39.54 -3.58
N THR A 88 -21.06 -39.60 -3.80
CA THR A 88 -21.75 -40.85 -4.13
C THR A 88 -21.40 -41.34 -5.55
N ASN A 89 -21.22 -40.43 -6.50
CA ASN A 89 -20.83 -40.78 -7.87
C ASN A 89 -19.34 -41.14 -8.01
N PHE A 90 -18.47 -40.64 -7.13
CA PHE A 90 -17.04 -40.95 -7.17
C PHE A 90 -16.72 -42.35 -6.62
N TYR A 91 -17.52 -42.85 -5.67
CA TYR A 91 -17.34 -44.20 -5.10
C TYR A 91 -17.74 -45.32 -6.09
N LEU A 92 -18.61 -45.04 -7.05
CA LEU A 92 -19.03 -45.96 -8.11
C LEU A 92 -17.99 -46.06 -9.26
N PHE A 93 -17.03 -45.14 -9.34
CA PHE A 93 -16.06 -45.07 -10.44
C PHE A 93 -14.73 -45.80 -10.18
N ILE A 94 -14.43 -46.20 -8.93
CA ILE A 94 -13.09 -46.67 -8.52
C ILE A 94 -13.05 -48.16 -8.17
N ASN A 95 -14.07 -48.96 -8.49
CA ASN A 95 -13.92 -50.40 -8.30
C ASN A 95 -14.69 -51.25 -9.31
N PRO A 96 -13.96 -51.81 -10.29
CA PRO A 96 -14.12 -53.21 -10.61
C PRO A 96 -12.75 -53.87 -10.69
N TYR A 97 -12.28 -54.44 -9.58
CA TYR A 97 -11.34 -55.54 -9.69
C TYR A 97 -12.04 -56.72 -10.40
N SER A 98 -11.73 -56.95 -11.67
CA SER A 98 -11.66 -58.31 -12.21
C SER A 98 -10.20 -58.64 -12.47
N SER A 99 -9.67 -59.49 -11.62
CA SER A 99 -8.39 -60.15 -11.76
C SER A 99 -8.37 -61.02 -13.01
N GLU A 100 -7.69 -60.58 -14.08
CA GLU A 100 -7.05 -61.48 -15.04
C GLU A 100 -6.01 -60.73 -15.88
N ALA A 101 -4.75 -61.13 -15.75
CA ALA A 101 -3.63 -60.61 -16.51
C ALA A 101 -3.46 -61.44 -17.79
N SER A 102 -4.30 -61.21 -18.79
CA SER A 102 -4.02 -61.66 -20.16
C SER A 102 -4.99 -61.05 -21.17
N LEU A 103 -4.56 -60.06 -21.94
CA LEU A 103 -4.84 -59.89 -23.38
C LEU A 103 -4.08 -58.65 -23.88
N THR A 104 -3.24 -58.89 -24.88
CA THR A 104 -2.18 -58.03 -25.40
C THR A 104 -2.62 -57.24 -26.64
N ASN A 105 -2.00 -56.06 -26.84
CA ASN A 105 -1.70 -55.41 -28.12
C ASN A 105 -2.82 -55.15 -29.15
N SER A 106 -3.87 -54.42 -28.77
CA SER A 106 -4.54 -53.50 -29.72
C SER A 106 -5.18 -52.34 -28.96
N GLY A 107 -4.87 -51.10 -29.33
CA GLY A 107 -5.21 -49.89 -28.57
C GLY A 107 -6.69 -49.47 -28.59
N PHE A 108 -7.63 -50.37 -28.30
CA PHE A 108 -9.06 -50.07 -28.11
C PHE A 108 -9.67 -50.98 -27.04
N PHE A 109 -10.54 -50.45 -26.16
CA PHE A 109 -11.42 -51.26 -25.31
C PHE A 109 -12.83 -51.31 -25.92
N GLN A 110 -13.42 -52.51 -26.00
CA GLN A 110 -14.81 -52.73 -26.42
C GLN A 110 -15.68 -52.99 -25.20
N ILE A 111 -16.78 -52.24 -25.06
CA ILE A 111 -17.82 -52.49 -24.06
C ILE A 111 -19.10 -52.88 -24.81
N ASN A 112 -19.73 -53.98 -24.40
CA ASN A 112 -20.98 -54.44 -25.00
C ASN A 112 -22.15 -53.60 -24.45
N ALA A 113 -22.89 -52.92 -25.34
CA ALA A 113 -23.80 -51.81 -25.01
C ALA A 113 -25.12 -52.22 -24.31
N PHE A 114 -25.29 -53.48 -23.90
CA PHE A 114 -26.58 -53.95 -23.39
C PHE A 114 -26.78 -53.70 -21.89
N ASP A 115 -25.74 -53.79 -21.06
CA ASP A 115 -25.89 -53.67 -19.59
C ASP A 115 -25.89 -52.21 -19.10
N ALA A 116 -25.14 -51.31 -19.74
CA ALA A 116 -25.12 -49.89 -19.37
C ALA A 116 -26.42 -49.14 -19.73
N THR A 117 -27.19 -49.66 -20.68
CA THR A 117 -28.37 -48.95 -21.21
C THR A 117 -29.56 -49.03 -20.24
N MET A 118 -29.70 -50.09 -19.44
CA MET A 118 -30.83 -50.22 -18.51
C MET A 118 -30.68 -49.34 -17.26
N ASP A 119 -29.48 -49.25 -16.67
CA ASP A 119 -29.23 -48.39 -15.51
C ASP A 119 -29.33 -46.88 -15.87
N ILE A 120 -28.93 -46.52 -17.10
CA ILE A 120 -29.05 -45.15 -17.59
C ILE A 120 -30.50 -44.81 -17.93
N LEU A 121 -31.29 -45.75 -18.47
CA LEU A 121 -32.71 -45.51 -18.75
C LEU A 121 -33.49 -45.26 -17.46
N ASP A 122 -33.25 -46.05 -16.41
CA ASP A 122 -33.91 -45.88 -15.11
C ASP A 122 -33.49 -44.57 -14.43
N PHE A 123 -32.21 -44.18 -14.55
CA PHE A 123 -31.72 -42.88 -14.10
C PHE A 123 -32.34 -41.69 -14.87
N MET A 124 -32.50 -41.82 -16.19
CA MET A 124 -33.08 -40.79 -17.04
C MET A 124 -34.60 -40.66 -16.83
N ILE A 125 -35.30 -41.77 -16.62
CA ILE A 125 -36.75 -41.78 -16.30
C ILE A 125 -36.99 -41.15 -14.92
N ALA A 126 -36.15 -41.45 -13.92
CA ALA A 126 -36.27 -40.90 -12.57
C ALA A 126 -36.04 -39.37 -12.51
N ASN A 127 -35.15 -38.82 -13.35
CA ASN A 127 -34.74 -37.41 -13.29
C ASN A 127 -35.48 -36.48 -14.27
N ARG A 128 -36.30 -37.02 -15.19
CA ARG A 128 -37.04 -36.24 -16.19
C ARG A 128 -38.03 -35.24 -15.57
N LYS A 129 -38.64 -35.61 -14.43
CA LYS A 129 -39.59 -34.74 -13.71
C LYS A 129 -38.88 -33.54 -13.05
N GLN A 130 -37.66 -33.75 -12.57
CA GLN A 130 -36.85 -32.73 -11.90
C GLN A 130 -36.20 -31.73 -12.87
N ALA A 131 -35.87 -32.18 -14.08
CA ALA A 131 -35.42 -31.31 -15.16
C ALA A 131 -36.53 -30.36 -15.65
N GLU A 132 -37.77 -30.84 -15.75
CA GLU A 132 -38.91 -30.02 -16.17
C GLU A 132 -39.29 -28.98 -15.11
N GLU A 133 -39.23 -29.34 -13.81
CA GLU A 133 -39.43 -28.41 -12.70
C GLU A 133 -38.33 -27.33 -12.64
N THR A 134 -37.08 -27.70 -12.96
CA THR A 134 -35.96 -26.75 -13.02
C THR A 134 -36.05 -25.81 -14.22
N ARG A 135 -36.55 -26.29 -15.37
CA ARG A 135 -36.81 -25.46 -16.57
C ARG A 135 -37.86 -24.39 -16.29
N ILE A 136 -38.95 -24.76 -15.61
CA ILE A 136 -40.02 -23.83 -15.23
C ILE A 136 -39.52 -22.79 -14.21
N LEU A 137 -38.62 -23.17 -13.30
CA LEU A 137 -37.97 -22.23 -12.38
C LEU A 137 -37.08 -21.22 -13.12
N TYR A 138 -36.29 -21.72 -14.08
CA TYR A 138 -35.36 -20.89 -14.86
C TYR A 138 -36.08 -19.91 -15.78
N GLU A 139 -37.19 -20.33 -16.41
CA GLU A 139 -38.04 -19.43 -17.22
C GLU A 139 -38.68 -18.34 -16.34
N LYS A 140 -39.03 -18.64 -15.08
CA LYS A 140 -39.53 -17.64 -14.10
C LYS A 140 -38.46 -16.65 -13.65
N ASP A 141 -37.21 -17.08 -13.52
CA ASP A 141 -36.10 -16.20 -13.09
C ASP A 141 -35.62 -15.29 -14.22
N VAL A 142 -35.65 -15.76 -15.48
CA VAL A 142 -35.39 -14.91 -16.66
C VAL A 142 -36.45 -13.81 -16.83
N GLU A 143 -37.72 -14.12 -16.54
CA GLU A 143 -38.81 -13.12 -16.57
C GLU A 143 -38.68 -12.08 -15.43
N LYS A 144 -38.18 -12.49 -14.26
CA LYS A 144 -37.82 -11.59 -13.15
C LYS A 144 -36.64 -10.68 -13.48
N GLU A 145 -35.61 -11.20 -14.16
CA GLU A 145 -34.45 -10.41 -14.59
C GLU A 145 -34.82 -9.39 -15.68
N ARG A 146 -35.73 -9.74 -16.59
CA ARG A 146 -36.26 -8.80 -17.60
C ARG A 146 -37.01 -7.63 -16.97
N ASN A 147 -37.81 -7.91 -15.94
CA ASN A 147 -38.50 -6.87 -15.17
C ASN A 147 -37.55 -6.04 -14.31
N LEU A 148 -36.45 -6.61 -13.81
CA LEU A 148 -35.41 -5.86 -13.08
C LEU A 148 -34.74 -4.79 -13.96
N LEU A 149 -34.52 -5.07 -15.25
CA LEU A 149 -33.92 -4.13 -16.20
C LEU A 149 -34.85 -2.95 -16.55
N GLU A 150 -36.16 -3.16 -16.57
CA GLU A 150 -37.15 -2.09 -16.73
C GLU A 150 -37.32 -1.27 -15.43
N ILE A 151 -37.33 -1.93 -14.26
CA ILE A 151 -37.35 -1.26 -12.95
C ILE A 151 -36.08 -0.44 -12.71
N ILE A 152 -34.91 -0.91 -13.15
CA ILE A 152 -33.65 -0.15 -13.07
C ILE A 152 -33.68 1.07 -14.00
N LYS A 153 -34.37 1.02 -15.13
CA LYS A 153 -34.55 2.20 -16.02
C LYS A 153 -35.56 3.21 -15.45
N GLU A 154 -36.61 2.76 -14.77
CA GLU A 154 -37.63 3.62 -14.17
C GLU A 154 -37.21 4.20 -12.80
N GLN A 155 -36.48 3.46 -11.98
CA GLN A 155 -36.05 3.92 -10.65
C GLN A 155 -34.77 4.77 -10.66
N PHE A 156 -33.89 4.62 -11.66
CA PHE A 156 -32.71 5.47 -11.81
C PHE A 156 -32.97 6.59 -12.82
N ASN A 157 -33.67 7.62 -12.37
CA ASN A 157 -33.71 8.90 -13.06
C ASN A 157 -32.27 9.44 -13.13
N LEU A 158 -31.65 9.34 -14.31
CA LEU A 158 -30.20 9.48 -14.59
C LEU A 158 -29.62 10.89 -14.35
N THR A 159 -30.33 11.74 -13.61
CA THR A 159 -29.95 13.12 -13.31
C THR A 159 -29.21 13.24 -11.96
N ASP A 160 -29.52 12.40 -10.96
CA ASP A 160 -28.99 12.60 -9.59
C ASP A 160 -27.60 11.99 -9.33
N ILE A 161 -27.20 10.99 -10.11
CA ILE A 161 -25.87 10.35 -9.97
C ILE A 161 -24.74 11.23 -10.56
N LEU A 162 -25.07 12.33 -11.25
CA LEU A 162 -24.07 13.23 -11.83
C LEU A 162 -23.48 14.26 -10.86
N ILE A 163 -23.98 14.39 -9.62
CA ILE A 163 -23.61 15.54 -8.77
C ILE A 163 -22.69 15.21 -7.58
N ASN A 164 -22.59 13.97 -7.07
CA ASN A 164 -21.73 13.72 -5.91
C ASN A 164 -20.92 12.42 -5.96
N ARG A 165 -19.60 12.59 -6.18
CA ARG A 165 -18.46 11.63 -6.05
C ARG A 165 -18.12 10.71 -7.25
N ARG A 166 -17.20 11.22 -8.08
CA ARG A 166 -16.01 10.58 -8.73
C ARG A 166 -16.07 9.10 -9.18
N LEU A 167 -17.10 8.67 -9.90
CA LEU A 167 -16.92 7.64 -10.93
C LEU A 167 -17.24 8.26 -12.28
N LYS A 168 -16.25 8.34 -13.17
CA LYS A 168 -16.49 8.93 -14.49
C LYS A 168 -17.39 7.94 -15.25
N LYS A 169 -18.35 8.47 -16.02
CA LYS A 169 -19.20 7.67 -16.93
C LYS A 169 -18.38 6.72 -17.82
N SER A 170 -17.12 7.07 -18.11
CA SER A 170 -16.13 6.22 -18.79
C SER A 170 -15.85 4.91 -18.06
N ASP A 171 -15.75 4.93 -16.74
CA ASP A 171 -15.25 3.82 -15.92
C ASP A 171 -16.34 2.76 -15.76
N ILE A 172 -17.60 3.21 -15.62
CA ILE A 172 -18.79 2.35 -15.62
C ILE A 172 -18.97 1.71 -17.00
N ASN A 173 -18.87 2.50 -18.07
CA ASN A 173 -18.94 1.97 -19.44
C ASN A 173 -17.83 0.95 -19.73
N GLN A 174 -16.62 1.18 -19.22
CA GLN A 174 -15.49 0.26 -19.38
C GLN A 174 -15.71 -1.06 -18.60
N CYS A 175 -16.30 -0.98 -17.40
CA CYS A 175 -16.64 -2.16 -16.60
C CYS A 175 -17.75 -2.99 -17.25
N CYS A 176 -18.83 -2.34 -17.71
CA CYS A 176 -19.90 -3.01 -18.45
C CYS A 176 -19.39 -3.64 -19.76
N GLN A 177 -18.47 -2.97 -20.47
CA GLN A 177 -17.88 -3.52 -21.69
C GLN A 177 -17.01 -4.76 -21.40
N ARG A 178 -16.28 -4.80 -20.27
CA ARG A 178 -15.53 -6.02 -19.85
C ARG A 178 -16.48 -7.19 -19.62
N LEU A 179 -17.56 -6.99 -18.85
CA LEU A 179 -18.54 -8.05 -18.55
C LEU A 179 -19.23 -8.57 -19.82
N LEU A 180 -19.55 -7.67 -20.76
CA LEU A 180 -20.12 -8.05 -22.06
C LEU A 180 -19.13 -8.86 -22.91
N ASN A 181 -17.84 -8.50 -22.90
CA ASN A 181 -16.79 -9.24 -23.60
C ASN A 181 -16.57 -10.63 -22.99
N GLU A 182 -16.58 -10.76 -21.66
CA GLU A 182 -16.47 -12.05 -20.96
C GLU A 182 -17.66 -12.97 -21.23
N ARG A 183 -18.89 -12.42 -21.23
CA ARG A 183 -20.09 -13.18 -21.60
C ARG A 183 -20.03 -13.68 -23.05
N GLN A 184 -19.62 -12.82 -23.98
CA GLN A 184 -19.49 -13.21 -25.40
C GLN A 184 -18.39 -14.27 -25.59
N HIS A 185 -17.33 -14.21 -24.79
CA HIS A 185 -16.27 -15.22 -24.77
C HIS A 185 -16.79 -16.59 -24.30
N PHE A 186 -17.58 -16.62 -23.22
CA PHE A 186 -18.19 -17.86 -22.72
C PHE A 186 -19.15 -18.51 -23.74
N LEU A 187 -19.97 -17.70 -24.43
CA LEU A 187 -20.86 -18.19 -25.48
C LEU A 187 -20.10 -18.77 -26.69
N ASN A 188 -18.95 -18.19 -27.04
CA ASN A 188 -18.10 -18.70 -28.11
C ASN A 188 -17.44 -20.04 -27.75
N ILE A 189 -17.08 -20.27 -26.47
CA ILE A 189 -16.58 -21.56 -25.98
C ILE A 189 -17.67 -22.62 -26.08
N LEU A 190 -18.88 -22.34 -25.57
CA LEU A 190 -20.01 -23.28 -25.63
C LEU A 190 -20.36 -23.66 -27.08
N THR A 191 -20.31 -22.68 -27.99
CA THR A 191 -20.56 -22.92 -29.42
C THR A 191 -19.50 -23.82 -30.04
N LYS A 192 -18.22 -23.66 -29.69
CA LYS A 192 -17.12 -24.54 -30.16
C LYS A 192 -17.22 -25.94 -29.58
N CYS A 193 -17.60 -26.08 -28.31
CA CYS A 193 -17.84 -27.39 -27.68
C CYS A 193 -18.99 -28.13 -28.38
N ARG A 194 -20.09 -27.44 -28.65
CA ARG A 194 -21.24 -27.99 -29.39
C ARG A 194 -20.85 -28.46 -30.79
N LEU A 195 -20.10 -27.66 -31.56
CA LEU A 195 -19.63 -28.02 -32.89
C LEU A 195 -18.67 -29.24 -32.89
N LYS A 196 -17.87 -29.43 -31.82
CA LYS A 196 -17.02 -30.62 -31.65
C LYS A 196 -17.84 -31.88 -31.35
N ILE A 197 -18.89 -31.75 -30.54
CA ILE A 197 -19.81 -32.84 -30.21
C ILE A 197 -20.61 -33.25 -31.44
N ASP A 198 -21.21 -32.28 -32.14
CA ASP A 198 -22.03 -32.53 -33.34
C ASP A 198 -21.21 -33.16 -34.49
N LYS A 199 -19.91 -32.88 -34.59
CA LYS A 199 -19.01 -33.44 -35.62
C LYS A 199 -18.60 -34.89 -35.35
N ASN A 200 -18.65 -35.34 -34.09
CA ASN A 200 -18.26 -36.68 -33.66
C ASN A 200 -19.46 -37.61 -33.41
N TYR A 201 -20.69 -37.08 -33.46
CA TYR A 201 -21.93 -37.84 -33.32
C TYR A 201 -22.62 -38.01 -34.69
N ASN A 202 -22.11 -38.94 -35.51
CA ASN A 202 -22.90 -39.50 -36.61
C ASN A 202 -22.89 -41.04 -36.50
N LEU A 203 -24.03 -41.56 -36.02
CA LEU A 203 -24.62 -42.89 -36.20
C LEU A 203 -23.67 -44.10 -36.28
N ALA A 204 -23.52 -44.79 -35.15
CA ALA A 204 -23.08 -46.18 -35.10
C ALA A 204 -24.15 -47.09 -35.71
N GLN A 205 -23.90 -47.66 -36.90
CA GLN A 205 -24.76 -48.72 -37.46
C GLN A 205 -24.36 -50.14 -37.05
N ASN A 206 -23.25 -50.35 -36.34
CA ASN A 206 -22.75 -51.69 -36.00
C ASN A 206 -22.44 -51.89 -34.51
N GLY A 207 -23.12 -51.18 -33.60
CA GLY A 207 -23.12 -51.54 -32.17
C GLY A 207 -21.79 -51.42 -31.41
N THR A 208 -20.73 -50.93 -32.03
CA THR A 208 -19.43 -50.69 -31.38
C THR A 208 -19.07 -49.22 -31.50
N ILE A 209 -18.83 -48.56 -30.35
CA ILE A 209 -18.30 -47.20 -30.28
C ILE A 209 -16.79 -47.31 -30.01
N SER A 210 -15.97 -46.75 -30.90
CA SER A 210 -14.54 -46.57 -30.67
C SER A 210 -14.29 -45.14 -30.22
N ILE A 211 -13.84 -44.96 -28.97
CA ILE A 211 -13.46 -43.66 -28.41
C ILE A 211 -11.93 -43.55 -28.50
N PRO A 212 -11.36 -42.49 -29.14
CA PRO A 212 -9.92 -42.23 -29.10
C PRO A 212 -9.46 -41.87 -27.68
N TRP A 213 -8.25 -42.28 -27.31
CA TRP A 213 -7.71 -42.18 -25.95
C TRP A 213 -7.40 -40.73 -25.47
N ASP A 214 -7.52 -39.69 -26.29
CA ASP A 214 -7.14 -38.31 -25.92
C ASP A 214 -8.32 -37.36 -25.59
N TRP A 215 -9.00 -37.62 -24.48
CA TRP A 215 -9.95 -36.66 -23.89
C TRP A 215 -9.31 -35.74 -22.83
N SER A 216 -8.00 -35.53 -22.86
CA SER A 216 -7.32 -34.53 -22.03
C SER A 216 -7.23 -33.19 -22.78
N PHE A 217 -7.84 -32.14 -22.22
CA PHE A 217 -7.42 -30.78 -22.56
C PHE A 217 -5.94 -30.67 -22.21
N SER A 218 -5.11 -30.26 -23.18
CA SER A 218 -3.66 -30.24 -22.95
C SER A 218 -3.32 -29.29 -21.77
N PRO A 219 -2.24 -29.51 -21.00
CA PRO A 219 -1.80 -28.58 -19.95
C PRO A 219 -1.65 -27.11 -20.42
N ASN A 220 -1.46 -26.91 -21.73
CA ASN A 220 -1.38 -25.60 -22.37
C ASN A 220 -2.73 -24.88 -22.49
N GLU A 221 -3.87 -25.58 -22.45
CA GLU A 221 -5.20 -24.97 -22.56
C GLU A 221 -5.66 -24.34 -21.24
N THR A 222 -5.27 -24.87 -20.08
CA THR A 222 -5.62 -24.32 -18.76
C THR A 222 -4.81 -23.07 -18.40
N LEU A 223 -3.56 -22.96 -18.89
CA LEU A 223 -2.72 -21.76 -18.77
C LEU A 223 -3.21 -20.57 -19.63
N SER A 224 -4.07 -20.83 -20.62
CA SER A 224 -4.51 -19.82 -21.59
C SER A 224 -5.43 -18.72 -21.02
N ILE A 225 -6.05 -18.96 -19.85
CA ILE A 225 -7.06 -18.06 -19.24
C ILE A 225 -6.40 -16.87 -18.51
N TYR A 226 -5.16 -17.02 -18.04
CA TYR A 226 -4.38 -15.95 -17.37
C TYR A 226 -3.24 -15.40 -18.24
N MET A 227 -3.10 -15.88 -19.47
CA MET A 227 -2.03 -15.47 -20.38
C MET A 227 -2.38 -14.13 -21.04
N LEU A 228 -1.50 -13.12 -20.95
CA LEU A 228 -1.65 -11.88 -21.72
C LEU A 228 -1.59 -12.16 -23.24
N ARG A 229 -2.62 -11.76 -23.98
CA ARG A 229 -2.81 -12.01 -25.41
C ARG A 229 -2.85 -10.69 -26.21
N PHE A 230 -2.50 -10.75 -27.48
CA PHE A 230 -2.46 -9.61 -28.41
C PHE A 230 -3.40 -9.82 -29.61
N LEU A 231 -4.53 -10.48 -29.37
CA LEU A 231 -5.49 -10.80 -30.42
C LEU A 231 -5.99 -9.53 -31.12
N GLY A 232 -5.91 -9.52 -32.45
CA GLY A 232 -6.35 -8.39 -33.27
C GLY A 232 -5.41 -7.17 -33.23
N ARG A 233 -4.27 -7.25 -32.54
CA ARG A 233 -3.26 -6.20 -32.51
C ARG A 233 -2.24 -6.40 -33.63
N VAL A 234 -1.84 -5.31 -34.26
CA VAL A 234 -0.74 -5.29 -35.24
C VAL A 234 0.50 -4.69 -34.62
N VAL A 235 1.60 -5.45 -34.65
CA VAL A 235 2.88 -5.09 -34.04
C VAL A 235 3.93 -4.91 -35.13
N VAL A 236 4.63 -3.79 -35.11
CA VAL A 236 5.86 -3.59 -35.91
C VAL A 236 7.06 -3.68 -34.96
N VAL A 237 7.98 -4.61 -35.24
CA VAL A 237 9.26 -4.72 -34.53
C VAL A 237 10.39 -4.47 -35.53
N THR A 238 11.20 -3.44 -35.27
CA THR A 238 12.36 -3.10 -36.14
C THR A 238 13.63 -3.78 -35.67
N GLY A 239 14.50 -4.21 -36.60
CA GLY A 239 15.68 -5.01 -36.28
C GLY A 239 15.28 -6.38 -35.69
N ALA A 240 14.23 -6.98 -36.24
CA ALA A 240 13.59 -8.18 -35.72
C ALA A 240 14.15 -9.49 -36.31
N GLY A 241 15.18 -9.44 -37.15
CA GLY A 241 15.79 -10.64 -37.71
C GLY A 241 16.64 -11.42 -36.70
N ASN A 242 17.15 -10.76 -35.66
CA ASN A 242 18.06 -11.36 -34.67
C ASN A 242 17.87 -10.78 -33.25
N GLY A 243 18.53 -11.40 -32.27
CA GLY A 243 18.66 -10.89 -30.90
C GLY A 243 17.32 -10.57 -30.22
N LEU A 244 17.28 -9.42 -29.53
CA LEU A 244 16.09 -8.92 -28.81
C LEU A 244 14.87 -8.77 -29.72
N GLY A 245 15.02 -8.18 -30.90
CA GLY A 245 13.92 -7.94 -31.82
C GLY A 245 13.26 -9.23 -32.31
N LYS A 246 14.07 -10.26 -32.61
CA LYS A 246 13.58 -11.60 -32.96
C LYS A 246 12.74 -12.20 -31.85
N GLU A 247 13.24 -12.13 -30.61
CA GLU A 247 12.53 -12.68 -29.45
C GLU A 247 11.19 -11.98 -29.21
N TYR A 248 11.14 -10.65 -29.34
CA TYR A 248 9.90 -9.90 -29.24
C TYR A 248 8.90 -10.31 -30.33
N ALA A 249 9.34 -10.38 -31.59
CA ALA A 249 8.49 -10.73 -32.73
C ALA A 249 7.88 -12.13 -32.57
N LEU A 250 8.68 -13.11 -32.14
CA LEU A 250 8.21 -14.47 -31.88
C LEU A 250 7.17 -14.49 -30.75
N ALA A 251 7.45 -13.83 -29.63
CA ALA A 251 6.56 -13.82 -28.48
C ALA A 251 5.22 -13.10 -28.75
N PHE A 252 5.24 -12.00 -29.53
CA PHE A 252 4.02 -11.35 -29.98
C PHE A 252 3.20 -12.24 -30.92
N GLY A 253 3.86 -12.92 -31.86
CA GLY A 253 3.21 -13.87 -32.78
C GLY A 253 2.55 -15.04 -32.06
N GLU A 254 3.25 -15.66 -31.11
CA GLU A 254 2.75 -16.76 -30.27
C GLU A 254 1.51 -16.35 -29.44
N ARG A 255 1.45 -15.08 -29.06
CA ARG A 255 0.33 -14.48 -28.30
C ARG A 255 -0.76 -13.89 -29.18
N GLY A 256 -0.72 -14.14 -30.48
CA GLY A 256 -1.81 -13.89 -31.42
C GLY A 256 -1.82 -12.50 -32.08
N ALA A 257 -0.72 -11.74 -31.97
CA ALA A 257 -0.54 -10.53 -32.76
C ALA A 257 -0.30 -10.84 -34.24
N SER A 258 -0.63 -9.90 -35.12
CA SER A 258 -0.12 -9.88 -36.50
C SER A 258 1.17 -9.05 -36.54
N VAL A 259 2.28 -9.66 -36.92
CA VAL A 259 3.63 -9.09 -36.72
C VAL A 259 4.26 -8.66 -38.05
N VAL A 260 4.71 -7.42 -38.13
CA VAL A 260 5.65 -6.97 -39.18
C VAL A 260 7.06 -7.13 -38.64
N VAL A 261 7.82 -8.02 -39.27
CA VAL A 261 9.22 -8.29 -38.95
C VAL A 261 10.09 -7.44 -39.87
N ASN A 262 10.49 -6.26 -39.39
CA ASN A 262 11.40 -5.38 -40.14
C ASN A 262 12.86 -5.74 -39.82
N ASP A 263 13.64 -6.03 -40.85
CA ASP A 263 15.09 -6.17 -40.74
C ASP A 263 15.78 -5.89 -42.08
N LEU A 264 16.80 -5.04 -42.07
CA LEU A 264 17.59 -4.68 -43.27
C LEU A 264 18.58 -5.80 -43.67
N GLY A 265 18.91 -6.71 -42.75
CA GLY A 265 19.84 -7.81 -42.96
C GLY A 265 21.31 -7.41 -43.03
N GLY A 266 21.69 -6.28 -42.43
CA GLY A 266 23.07 -5.77 -42.38
C GLY A 266 23.93 -6.32 -41.23
N ASN A 267 25.21 -5.97 -41.21
CA ASN A 267 26.12 -6.30 -40.11
C ASN A 267 25.95 -5.34 -38.90
N PRO A 268 26.54 -5.62 -37.71
CA PRO A 268 26.40 -4.78 -36.51
C PRO A 268 26.96 -3.37 -36.66
N SER A 269 27.92 -3.20 -37.57
CA SER A 269 28.60 -1.93 -37.85
C SER A 269 27.81 -1.05 -38.83
N GLY A 270 26.71 -1.56 -39.40
CA GLY A 270 25.93 -0.87 -40.42
C GLY A 270 26.52 -0.93 -41.84
N ASP A 271 27.55 -1.76 -42.06
CA ASP A 271 28.18 -1.98 -43.37
C ASP A 271 27.68 -3.30 -44.03
N GLY A 272 27.88 -3.43 -45.35
CA GLY A 272 27.73 -4.70 -46.08
C GLY A 272 26.43 -4.87 -46.89
N SER A 273 26.35 -5.98 -47.63
CA SER A 273 25.22 -6.31 -48.52
C SER A 273 23.96 -6.66 -47.73
N HIS A 274 22.86 -5.99 -48.03
CA HIS A 274 21.53 -6.27 -47.46
C HIS A 274 21.04 -7.67 -47.85
N SER A 275 20.38 -8.35 -46.92
CA SER A 275 19.84 -9.70 -47.12
C SER A 275 18.43 -9.78 -46.59
N ALA A 276 17.48 -10.25 -47.41
CA ALA A 276 16.11 -10.51 -46.97
C ALA A 276 16.02 -11.66 -45.94
N ARG A 277 17.05 -12.51 -45.90
CA ARG A 277 17.05 -13.79 -45.18
C ARG A 277 16.70 -13.68 -43.68
N PRO A 278 17.23 -12.73 -42.88
CA PRO A 278 16.94 -12.68 -41.44
C PRO A 278 15.47 -12.41 -41.13
N ALA A 279 14.82 -11.48 -41.85
CA ALA A 279 13.39 -11.21 -41.67
C ALA A 279 12.54 -12.43 -42.10
N ASP A 280 12.87 -13.03 -43.25
CA ASP A 280 12.14 -14.19 -43.78
C ASP A 280 12.18 -15.41 -42.86
N GLU A 281 13.32 -15.69 -42.24
CA GLU A 281 13.47 -16.81 -41.31
C GLU A 281 12.58 -16.64 -40.07
N VAL A 282 12.49 -15.44 -39.52
CA VAL A 282 11.63 -15.14 -38.37
C VAL A 282 10.15 -15.20 -38.77
N VAL A 283 9.78 -14.67 -39.93
CA VAL A 283 8.41 -14.78 -40.45
C VAL A 283 7.99 -16.24 -40.64
N LYS A 284 8.84 -17.05 -41.28
CA LYS A 284 8.60 -18.49 -41.45
C LYS A 284 8.44 -19.21 -40.11
N LEU A 285 9.22 -18.83 -39.09
CA LEU A 285 9.12 -19.41 -37.76
C LEU A 285 7.82 -19.00 -37.03
N ILE A 286 7.37 -17.75 -37.18
CA ILE A 286 6.08 -17.32 -36.63
C ILE A 286 4.94 -18.08 -37.32
N GLN A 287 4.98 -18.18 -38.64
CA GLN A 287 3.97 -18.86 -39.44
C GLN A 287 3.93 -20.37 -39.17
N SER A 288 5.09 -21.03 -39.00
CA SER A 288 5.14 -22.46 -38.65
C SER A 288 4.59 -22.75 -37.25
N ARG A 289 4.57 -21.75 -36.36
CA ARG A 289 3.93 -21.79 -35.04
C ARG A 289 2.46 -21.32 -35.06
N GLY A 290 1.87 -21.15 -36.24
CA GLY A 290 0.46 -20.76 -36.42
C GLY A 290 0.17 -19.27 -36.20
N GLY A 291 1.20 -18.43 -36.08
CA GLY A 291 1.07 -16.97 -35.98
C GLY A 291 0.94 -16.30 -37.34
N LYS A 292 0.63 -14.99 -37.34
CA LYS A 292 0.55 -14.16 -38.55
C LYS A 292 1.73 -13.21 -38.59
N ALA A 293 2.52 -13.27 -39.66
CA ALA A 293 3.62 -12.33 -39.85
C ALA A 293 3.90 -12.04 -41.33
N VAL A 294 4.46 -10.86 -41.60
CA VAL A 294 4.98 -10.41 -42.90
C VAL A 294 6.36 -9.78 -42.71
N ALA A 295 7.25 -9.98 -43.67
CA ALA A 295 8.59 -9.40 -43.66
C ALA A 295 8.54 -7.96 -44.20
N ASP A 296 9.40 -7.11 -43.66
CA ASP A 296 9.70 -5.79 -44.20
C ASP A 296 11.22 -5.61 -44.31
N TYR A 297 11.69 -5.16 -45.47
CA TYR A 297 13.13 -5.06 -45.78
C TYR A 297 13.60 -3.60 -45.91
N HIS A 298 12.74 -2.63 -45.60
CA HIS A 298 13.11 -1.22 -45.72
C HIS A 298 14.07 -0.83 -44.59
N SER A 299 14.96 0.11 -44.88
CA SER A 299 15.73 0.76 -43.81
C SER A 299 14.78 1.52 -42.89
N VAL A 300 15.09 1.52 -41.60
CA VAL A 300 14.36 2.33 -40.60
C VAL A 300 14.48 3.84 -40.85
N GLU A 301 15.42 4.26 -41.70
CA GLU A 301 15.49 5.63 -42.22
C GLU A 301 14.30 6.00 -43.12
N ASP A 302 13.62 5.02 -43.71
CA ASP A 302 12.33 5.19 -44.40
C ASP A 302 11.19 4.65 -43.54
N GLY A 303 10.97 5.30 -42.40
CA GLY A 303 9.94 4.90 -41.44
C GLY A 303 8.54 4.83 -42.05
N LYS A 304 8.25 5.63 -43.09
CA LYS A 304 6.94 5.57 -43.77
C LYS A 304 6.77 4.24 -44.51
N ALA A 305 7.77 3.79 -45.27
CA ALA A 305 7.70 2.52 -45.99
C ALA A 305 7.49 1.33 -45.03
N VAL A 306 8.18 1.34 -43.88
CA VAL A 306 8.02 0.31 -42.84
C VAL A 306 6.58 0.29 -42.29
N ILE A 307 6.02 1.45 -41.95
CA ILE A 307 4.65 1.53 -41.43
C ILE A 307 3.62 1.19 -42.52
N ASP A 308 3.84 1.60 -43.77
CA ASP A 308 2.99 1.25 -44.90
C ASP A 308 2.88 -0.28 -45.09
N THR A 309 3.93 -1.05 -44.78
CA THR A 309 3.86 -2.52 -44.79
C THR A 309 2.83 -3.05 -43.79
N ALA A 310 2.76 -2.49 -42.58
CA ALA A 310 1.72 -2.86 -41.60
C ALA A 310 0.32 -2.51 -42.10
N ILE A 311 0.15 -1.31 -42.64
CA ILE A 311 -1.15 -0.83 -43.15
C ILE A 311 -1.62 -1.65 -44.35
N LYS A 312 -0.76 -1.94 -45.32
CA LYS A 312 -1.11 -2.70 -46.53
C LYS A 312 -1.52 -4.14 -46.20
N ASN A 313 -0.84 -4.78 -45.25
CA ASN A 313 -1.06 -6.21 -44.95
C ASN A 313 -2.13 -6.45 -43.89
N PHE A 314 -2.27 -5.55 -42.91
CA PHE A 314 -3.14 -5.75 -41.75
C PHE A 314 -4.11 -4.60 -41.48
N GLY A 315 -4.06 -3.51 -42.25
CA GLY A 315 -5.02 -2.41 -42.20
C GLY A 315 -4.87 -1.45 -41.01
N ARG A 316 -3.92 -1.70 -40.10
CA ARG A 316 -3.74 -0.92 -38.86
C ARG A 316 -2.32 -1.09 -38.30
N ILE A 317 -1.99 -0.28 -37.31
CA ILE A 317 -0.84 -0.45 -36.41
C ILE A 317 -1.26 -0.09 -34.99
N ASP A 318 -0.92 -0.97 -34.04
CA ASP A 318 -1.26 -0.83 -32.62
C ASP A 318 0.00 -0.68 -31.75
N ILE A 319 1.06 -1.40 -32.09
CA ILE A 319 2.28 -1.50 -31.27
C ILE A 319 3.50 -1.26 -32.18
N LEU A 320 4.39 -0.37 -31.75
CA LEU A 320 5.66 -0.10 -32.42
C LEU A 320 6.83 -0.29 -31.44
N VAL A 321 7.74 -1.22 -31.76
CA VAL A 321 8.95 -1.47 -30.97
C VAL A 321 10.17 -0.98 -31.76
N ASN A 322 10.65 0.22 -31.42
CA ASN A 322 11.85 0.84 -32.00
C ASN A 322 13.12 0.19 -31.41
N ASN A 323 13.52 -0.94 -32.00
CA ASN A 323 14.63 -1.78 -31.53
C ASN A 323 15.87 -1.78 -32.47
N ALA A 324 15.75 -1.39 -33.74
CA ALA A 324 16.86 -1.41 -34.68
C ALA A 324 18.06 -0.59 -34.19
N GLY A 325 19.27 -1.08 -34.49
CA GLY A 325 20.48 -0.46 -33.98
C GLY A 325 21.79 -1.01 -34.55
N ILE A 326 22.83 -0.20 -34.44
CA ILE A 326 24.21 -0.49 -34.87
C ILE A 326 25.21 0.07 -33.84
N LEU A 327 26.48 -0.31 -33.94
CA LEU A 327 27.57 0.28 -33.13
C LEU A 327 28.70 0.83 -34.02
N ARG A 328 29.27 1.96 -33.58
CA ARG A 328 30.45 2.63 -34.18
C ARG A 328 31.32 3.18 -33.06
N ASP A 329 31.85 2.27 -32.26
CA ASP A 329 32.58 2.61 -31.04
C ASP A 329 33.97 3.17 -31.39
N LYS A 330 34.23 4.40 -30.95
CA LYS A 330 35.49 5.13 -31.12
C LYS A 330 35.68 6.05 -29.92
N SER A 331 36.92 6.18 -29.43
CA SER A 331 37.24 7.27 -28.51
C SER A 331 36.83 8.61 -29.15
N PHE A 332 36.40 9.58 -28.34
CA PHE A 332 35.78 10.81 -28.85
C PHE A 332 36.66 11.53 -29.89
N MET A 333 37.97 11.57 -29.68
CA MET A 333 38.93 12.18 -30.62
C MET A 333 39.07 11.42 -31.96
N ASN A 334 38.86 10.10 -31.97
CA ASN A 334 39.01 9.25 -33.16
C ASN A 334 37.68 8.99 -33.87
N MET A 335 36.59 9.59 -33.40
CA MET A 335 35.26 9.44 -33.99
C MET A 335 35.13 10.34 -35.21
N THR A 336 34.78 9.76 -36.35
CA THR A 336 34.52 10.55 -37.56
C THR A 336 33.09 11.11 -37.54
N GLU A 337 32.83 12.15 -38.33
CA GLU A 337 31.46 12.67 -38.51
C GLU A 337 30.50 11.59 -39.04
N GLN A 338 30.98 10.72 -39.92
CA GLN A 338 30.19 9.60 -40.45
C GLN A 338 29.81 8.60 -39.34
N ASP A 339 30.73 8.29 -38.42
CA ASP A 339 30.45 7.43 -37.26
C ASP A 339 29.39 8.06 -36.34
N TRP A 340 29.42 9.38 -36.19
CA TRP A 340 28.41 10.13 -35.42
C TRP A 340 27.04 10.12 -36.10
N ASP A 341 27.00 10.51 -37.37
CA ASP A 341 25.77 10.69 -38.15
C ASP A 341 25.05 9.37 -38.37
N LEU A 342 25.77 8.30 -38.68
CA LEU A 342 25.16 7.00 -38.94
C LEU A 342 24.44 6.47 -37.70
N VAL A 343 25.06 6.57 -36.53
CA VAL A 343 24.45 6.17 -35.25
C VAL A 343 23.20 7.02 -34.95
N HIS A 344 23.27 8.34 -35.12
CA HIS A 344 22.10 9.21 -34.91
C HIS A 344 20.97 8.94 -35.89
N ARG A 345 21.28 8.67 -37.16
CA ARG A 345 20.29 8.36 -38.20
C ARG A 345 19.54 7.07 -37.90
N ILE A 346 20.26 6.00 -37.54
CA ILE A 346 19.68 4.67 -37.32
C ILE A 346 18.95 4.56 -35.98
N HIS A 347 19.40 5.26 -34.94
CA HIS A 347 18.78 5.16 -33.62
C HIS A 347 17.72 6.22 -33.38
N LEU A 348 18.12 7.50 -33.32
CA LEU A 348 17.24 8.58 -32.87
C LEU A 348 16.33 9.08 -34.00
N ARG A 349 16.90 9.39 -35.16
CA ARG A 349 16.13 9.93 -36.29
C ARG A 349 15.14 8.90 -36.83
N ALA A 350 15.57 7.66 -37.00
CA ALA A 350 14.71 6.57 -37.45
C ALA A 350 13.53 6.34 -36.49
N ALA A 351 13.77 6.29 -35.17
CA ALA A 351 12.70 6.13 -34.19
C ALA A 351 11.67 7.27 -34.25
N TYR A 352 12.13 8.50 -34.49
CA TYR A 352 11.24 9.63 -34.79
C TYR A 352 10.42 9.37 -36.07
N LEU A 353 11.04 9.00 -37.18
CA LEU A 353 10.34 8.80 -38.46
C LEU A 353 9.30 7.69 -38.40
N LEU A 354 9.64 6.55 -37.81
CA LEU A 354 8.76 5.42 -37.60
C LEU A 354 7.57 5.80 -36.71
N THR A 355 7.84 6.42 -35.57
CA THR A 355 6.80 6.79 -34.62
C THR A 355 5.90 7.87 -35.20
N HIS A 356 6.46 8.86 -35.89
CA HIS A 356 5.71 9.90 -36.58
C HIS A 356 4.79 9.32 -37.67
N ALA A 357 5.29 8.38 -38.48
CA ALA A 357 4.48 7.69 -39.49
C ALA A 357 3.33 6.87 -38.88
N ALA A 358 3.54 6.24 -37.72
CA ALA A 358 2.52 5.48 -37.01
C ALA A 358 1.50 6.35 -36.25
N TRP A 359 1.90 7.56 -35.84
CA TRP A 359 1.19 8.38 -34.85
C TRP A 359 -0.25 8.71 -35.25
N SER A 360 -0.46 9.09 -36.51
CA SER A 360 -1.79 9.46 -37.02
C SER A 360 -2.78 8.30 -36.91
N TYR A 361 -2.34 7.08 -37.26
CA TYR A 361 -3.15 5.86 -37.15
C TYR A 361 -3.48 5.54 -35.69
N MET A 362 -2.50 5.57 -34.78
CA MET A 362 -2.72 5.29 -33.36
C MET A 362 -3.68 6.31 -32.71
N ARG A 363 -3.55 7.59 -33.08
CA ARG A 363 -4.45 8.65 -32.60
C ARG A 363 -5.89 8.45 -33.06
N GLN A 364 -6.09 8.11 -34.33
CA GLN A 364 -7.43 7.83 -34.88
C GLN A 364 -8.06 6.60 -34.21
N GLN A 365 -7.25 5.56 -33.95
CA GLN A 365 -7.68 4.33 -33.28
C GLN A 365 -7.93 4.50 -31.77
N LYS A 366 -7.46 5.60 -31.16
CA LYS A 366 -7.43 5.80 -29.70
C LYS A 366 -6.75 4.63 -28.96
N TYR A 367 -5.69 4.11 -29.57
CA TYR A 367 -4.85 3.06 -29.00
C TYR A 367 -3.47 3.10 -29.65
N GLY A 368 -2.43 3.05 -28.83
CA GLY A 368 -1.06 2.88 -29.30
C GLY A 368 -0.13 2.48 -28.17
N ARG A 369 0.89 1.68 -28.48
CA ARG A 369 1.97 1.34 -27.55
C ARG A 369 3.30 1.49 -28.27
N VAL A 370 4.18 2.32 -27.74
CA VAL A 370 5.48 2.62 -28.36
C VAL A 370 6.59 2.30 -27.38
N ILE A 371 7.55 1.49 -27.81
CA ILE A 371 8.76 1.18 -27.06
C ILE A 371 9.95 1.82 -27.75
N PHE A 372 10.78 2.50 -26.97
CA PHE A 372 12.10 2.98 -27.38
C PHE A 372 13.18 2.18 -26.66
N THR A 373 14.19 1.72 -27.41
CA THR A 373 15.32 1.01 -26.83
C THR A 373 16.48 1.97 -26.57
N THR A 374 16.61 2.46 -25.32
CA THR A 374 17.83 3.15 -24.85
C THR A 374 18.91 2.12 -24.45
N SER A 375 19.86 2.49 -23.61
CA SER A 375 20.90 1.60 -23.07
C SER A 375 21.45 2.16 -21.76
N THR A 376 22.12 1.31 -20.97
CA THR A 376 22.90 1.76 -19.81
C THR A 376 23.99 2.76 -20.22
N SER A 377 24.63 2.60 -21.38
CA SER A 377 25.55 3.61 -21.94
C SER A 377 24.86 4.96 -22.18
N GLY A 378 23.59 4.98 -22.61
CA GLY A 378 22.81 6.21 -22.73
C GLY A 378 22.52 6.88 -21.40
N LEU A 379 22.20 6.09 -20.36
CA LEU A 379 21.84 6.61 -19.04
C LEU A 379 23.04 7.10 -18.23
N TYR A 380 24.16 6.38 -18.31
CA TYR A 380 25.32 6.56 -17.42
C TYR A 380 26.59 7.01 -18.14
N GLY A 381 26.60 6.96 -19.47
CA GLY A 381 27.80 7.11 -20.28
C GLY A 381 28.61 5.81 -20.36
N ASN A 382 29.35 5.65 -21.46
CA ASN A 382 30.34 4.59 -21.60
C ASN A 382 31.53 5.08 -22.44
N PHE A 383 32.74 4.65 -22.09
CA PHE A 383 33.95 5.07 -22.80
C PHE A 383 33.89 4.61 -24.27
N GLY A 384 34.24 5.51 -25.20
CA GLY A 384 34.24 5.21 -26.64
C GLY A 384 32.86 5.19 -27.31
N GLN A 385 31.80 5.58 -26.61
CA GLN A 385 30.42 5.51 -27.12
C GLN A 385 29.68 6.85 -27.08
N ALA A 386 30.37 7.97 -27.33
CA ALA A 386 29.75 9.31 -27.26
C ALA A 386 28.55 9.48 -28.21
N ASN A 387 28.69 9.06 -29.47
CA ASN A 387 27.62 9.03 -30.47
C ASN A 387 26.43 8.16 -30.02
N TYR A 388 26.71 6.94 -29.57
CA TYR A 388 25.68 5.98 -29.16
C TYR A 388 24.96 6.43 -27.90
N SER A 389 25.70 6.89 -26.88
CA SER A 389 25.13 7.38 -25.63
C SER A 389 24.22 8.59 -25.86
N ALA A 390 24.66 9.55 -26.71
CA ALA A 390 23.86 10.71 -27.09
C ALA A 390 22.56 10.31 -27.81
N ALA A 391 22.64 9.43 -28.81
CA ALA A 391 21.46 8.96 -29.54
C ALA A 391 20.48 8.20 -28.62
N LYS A 392 21.00 7.34 -27.72
CA LYS A 392 20.20 6.53 -26.80
C LYS A 392 19.53 7.36 -25.71
N MET A 393 20.19 8.38 -25.16
CA MET A 393 19.56 9.30 -24.21
C MET A 393 18.54 10.22 -24.91
N GLY A 394 18.78 10.59 -26.17
CA GLY A 394 17.81 11.32 -26.99
C GLY A 394 16.47 10.59 -27.13
N LEU A 395 16.47 9.26 -27.15
CA LEU A 395 15.24 8.45 -27.16
C LEU A 395 14.42 8.59 -25.87
N VAL A 396 15.08 8.74 -24.71
CA VAL A 396 14.39 9.01 -23.43
C VAL A 396 13.66 10.35 -23.50
N GLY A 397 14.34 11.40 -24.00
CA GLY A 397 13.73 12.73 -24.20
C GLY A 397 12.55 12.71 -25.17
N LEU A 398 12.67 11.96 -26.28
CA LEU A 398 11.57 11.77 -27.23
C LEU A 398 10.38 11.06 -26.58
N SER A 399 10.63 9.96 -25.86
CA SER A 399 9.60 9.21 -25.14
C SER A 399 8.86 10.06 -24.10
N ASN A 400 9.58 10.90 -23.35
CA ASN A 400 8.99 11.76 -22.32
C ASN A 400 7.91 12.69 -22.89
N THR A 401 8.19 13.29 -24.06
CA THR A 401 7.25 14.21 -24.71
C THR A 401 6.07 13.46 -25.31
N LEU A 402 6.33 12.37 -26.04
CA LEU A 402 5.28 11.58 -26.69
C LEU A 402 4.33 10.91 -25.69
N ALA A 403 4.82 10.54 -24.51
CA ALA A 403 3.97 10.04 -23.43
C ALA A 403 2.90 11.06 -23.01
N LEU A 404 3.25 12.36 -22.96
CA LEU A 404 2.31 13.45 -22.63
C LEU A 404 1.34 13.71 -23.79
N GLU A 405 1.83 13.78 -25.02
CA GLU A 405 0.99 14.04 -26.20
C GLU A 405 0.01 12.90 -26.49
N GLY A 406 0.43 11.66 -26.22
CA GLY A 406 -0.31 10.43 -26.46
C GLY A 406 -1.37 10.10 -25.40
N ALA A 407 -1.21 10.60 -24.17
CA ALA A 407 -2.02 10.20 -23.01
C ALA A 407 -3.53 10.30 -23.27
N LYS A 408 -4.01 11.42 -23.84
CA LYS A 408 -5.45 11.62 -24.14
C LYS A 408 -6.01 10.68 -25.22
N TYR A 409 -5.16 10.02 -25.98
CA TYR A 409 -5.53 9.09 -27.04
C TYR A 409 -5.26 7.63 -26.66
N ASN A 410 -4.95 7.34 -25.39
CA ASN A 410 -4.53 6.00 -24.95
C ASN A 410 -3.34 5.46 -25.77
N ILE A 411 -2.40 6.36 -26.07
CA ILE A 411 -1.10 6.03 -26.63
C ILE A 411 -0.08 6.13 -25.49
N THR A 412 0.58 5.02 -25.17
CA THR A 412 1.65 5.02 -24.16
C THR A 412 3.01 4.91 -24.84
N CYS A 413 4.00 5.56 -24.24
CA CYS A 413 5.39 5.51 -24.69
C CYS A 413 6.27 5.13 -23.51
N HIS A 414 7.13 4.13 -23.69
CA HIS A 414 8.08 3.69 -22.68
C HIS A 414 9.47 3.57 -23.27
N THR A 415 10.47 3.68 -22.40
CA THR A 415 11.86 3.42 -22.77
C THR A 415 12.41 2.24 -21.96
N ILE A 416 13.16 1.36 -22.61
CA ILE A 416 13.87 0.25 -21.97
C ILE A 416 15.37 0.38 -22.21
N ALA A 417 16.17 0.12 -21.19
CA ALA A 417 17.62 -0.03 -21.23
C ALA A 417 17.95 -1.52 -21.01
N PRO A 418 17.94 -2.33 -22.07
CA PRO A 418 18.16 -3.76 -21.94
C PRO A 418 19.65 -4.10 -21.87
N THR A 419 19.97 -5.10 -21.05
CA THR A 419 21.26 -5.80 -21.10
C THR A 419 21.00 -7.25 -21.48
N ALA A 420 21.42 -7.63 -22.68
CA ALA A 420 21.29 -8.98 -23.18
C ALA A 420 22.55 -9.40 -23.96
N TYR A 421 22.85 -10.68 -23.92
CA TYR A 421 23.86 -11.29 -24.75
C TYR A 421 23.38 -11.32 -26.21
N SER A 422 24.19 -10.77 -27.10
CA SER A 422 23.92 -10.68 -28.52
C SER A 422 25.23 -10.54 -29.29
N ARG A 423 25.15 -10.63 -30.62
CA ARG A 423 26.28 -10.31 -31.50
C ARG A 423 26.90 -8.92 -31.24
N LEU A 424 26.14 -7.98 -30.68
CA LEU A 424 26.62 -6.62 -30.34
C LEU A 424 27.40 -6.55 -29.03
N THR A 425 27.26 -7.55 -28.14
CA THR A 425 27.74 -7.51 -26.76
C THR A 425 28.64 -8.69 -26.38
N GLN A 426 28.81 -9.66 -27.28
CA GLN A 426 29.55 -10.90 -27.04
C GLN A 426 31.00 -10.65 -26.60
N ASP A 427 31.69 -9.68 -27.21
CA ASP A 427 33.10 -9.38 -26.89
C ASP A 427 33.29 -8.58 -25.58
N LEU A 428 32.18 -8.11 -24.97
CA LEU A 428 32.20 -7.24 -23.78
C LEU A 428 31.78 -7.97 -22.49
N LEU A 429 31.28 -9.19 -22.58
CA LEU A 429 30.63 -9.90 -21.48
C LEU A 429 31.41 -11.15 -21.04
N PRO A 430 31.33 -11.56 -19.76
CA PRO A 430 32.02 -12.75 -19.26
C PRO A 430 31.46 -14.05 -19.89
N PRO A 431 32.21 -15.16 -19.85
CA PRO A 431 31.87 -16.40 -20.57
C PRO A 431 30.52 -17.03 -20.20
N ASP A 432 30.01 -16.80 -18.99
CA ASP A 432 28.72 -17.30 -18.49
C ASP A 432 27.53 -16.35 -18.80
N ALA A 433 27.80 -15.19 -19.41
CA ALA A 433 26.79 -14.19 -19.72
C ALA A 433 25.75 -14.67 -20.75
N GLU A 434 26.11 -15.57 -21.66
CA GLU A 434 25.19 -16.11 -22.65
C GLU A 434 24.00 -16.84 -22.00
N GLU A 435 24.24 -17.55 -20.90
CA GLU A 435 23.18 -18.28 -20.19
C GLU A 435 22.28 -17.34 -19.38
N ASN A 436 22.89 -16.34 -18.73
CA ASN A 436 22.24 -15.47 -17.76
C ASN A 436 21.63 -14.19 -18.37
N LEU A 437 22.05 -13.77 -19.56
CA LEU A 437 21.59 -12.54 -20.21
C LEU A 437 20.84 -12.82 -21.52
N LYS A 438 20.04 -13.89 -21.55
CA LYS A 438 19.24 -14.24 -22.74
C LYS A 438 18.23 -13.12 -23.07
N PRO A 439 18.04 -12.81 -24.38
CA PRO A 439 16.96 -11.92 -24.83
C PRO A 439 15.57 -12.27 -24.27
N ALA A 440 15.31 -13.55 -24.03
CA ALA A 440 14.07 -14.05 -23.44
C ALA A 440 13.78 -13.50 -22.04
N PHE A 441 14.77 -12.99 -21.32
CA PHE A 441 14.59 -12.35 -20.01
C PHE A 441 14.20 -10.87 -20.09
N VAL A 442 14.37 -10.24 -21.25
CA VAL A 442 13.92 -8.85 -21.52
C VAL A 442 12.50 -8.83 -22.09
N MET A 443 12.18 -9.83 -22.91
CA MET A 443 10.92 -9.96 -23.63
C MET A 443 9.65 -9.77 -22.77
N PRO A 444 9.53 -10.34 -21.55
CA PRO A 444 8.30 -10.22 -20.76
C PRO A 444 7.93 -8.77 -20.42
N LEU A 445 8.93 -7.92 -20.12
CA LEU A 445 8.71 -6.50 -19.84
C LEU A 445 8.16 -5.78 -21.08
N VAL A 446 8.76 -6.01 -22.25
CA VAL A 446 8.34 -5.38 -23.51
C VAL A 446 6.89 -5.74 -23.83
N LEU A 447 6.54 -7.02 -23.70
CA LEU A 447 5.17 -7.48 -23.91
C LEU A 447 4.20 -6.82 -22.91
N TYR A 448 4.53 -6.82 -21.61
CA TYR A 448 3.65 -6.21 -20.61
C TYR A 448 3.42 -4.72 -20.87
N LEU A 449 4.49 -3.95 -21.16
CA LEU A 449 4.39 -2.52 -21.48
C LEU A 449 3.56 -2.27 -22.76
N CYS A 450 3.52 -3.23 -23.68
CA CYS A 450 2.70 -3.16 -24.89
C CYS A 450 1.28 -3.72 -24.71
N HIS A 451 0.93 -4.29 -23.55
CA HIS A 451 -0.39 -4.87 -23.35
C HIS A 451 -1.43 -3.78 -23.04
N GLU A 452 -2.69 -4.03 -23.40
CA GLU A 452 -3.79 -3.08 -23.17
C GLU A 452 -4.12 -2.87 -21.68
N SER A 453 -3.76 -3.82 -20.82
CA SER A 453 -3.92 -3.69 -19.36
C SER A 453 -2.83 -2.84 -18.71
N CYS A 454 -1.72 -2.55 -19.39
CA CYS A 454 -0.70 -1.64 -18.87
C CYS A 454 -1.24 -0.20 -18.95
N THR A 455 -1.33 0.44 -17.79
CA THR A 455 -1.80 1.83 -17.64
C THR A 455 -0.66 2.83 -17.43
N ASP A 456 0.57 2.35 -17.35
CA ASP A 456 1.76 3.18 -17.17
C ASP A 456 2.12 3.91 -18.48
N THR A 457 2.80 5.06 -18.42
CA THR A 457 3.33 5.77 -19.60
C THR A 457 4.46 6.70 -19.18
N GLY A 458 5.39 7.00 -20.09
CA GLY A 458 6.55 7.87 -19.82
C GLY A 458 7.61 7.25 -18.92
N SER A 459 7.54 5.94 -18.69
CA SER A 459 8.45 5.23 -17.80
C SER A 459 9.70 4.73 -18.51
N LEU A 460 10.81 4.78 -17.79
CA LEU A 460 12.10 4.24 -18.16
C LEU A 460 12.42 3.03 -17.28
N PHE A 461 12.84 1.93 -17.89
CA PHE A 461 13.20 0.70 -17.19
C PHE A 461 14.57 0.18 -17.60
N GLU A 462 15.35 -0.29 -16.65
CA GLU A 462 16.46 -1.22 -16.90
C GLU A 462 15.98 -2.66 -16.76
N VAL A 463 16.55 -3.55 -17.57
CA VAL A 463 16.12 -4.95 -17.61
C VAL A 463 17.24 -5.87 -18.07
N ALA A 464 17.52 -6.91 -17.28
CA ALA A 464 18.59 -7.88 -17.53
C ALA A 464 18.37 -9.14 -16.68
N GLY A 465 18.61 -10.34 -17.24
CA GLY A 465 18.69 -11.59 -16.45
C GLY A 465 17.49 -11.91 -15.55
N GLY A 466 16.30 -11.39 -15.86
CA GLY A 466 15.08 -11.57 -15.05
C GLY A 466 14.84 -10.47 -14.01
N TRP A 467 15.80 -9.56 -13.82
CA TRP A 467 15.64 -8.35 -13.01
C TRP A 467 15.09 -7.19 -13.85
N ILE A 468 14.20 -6.40 -13.24
CA ILE A 468 13.59 -5.20 -13.83
C ILE A 468 13.61 -4.08 -12.78
N GLY A 469 14.15 -2.92 -13.13
CA GLY A 469 14.16 -1.72 -12.28
C GLY A 469 13.61 -0.50 -13.03
N LYS A 470 12.80 0.33 -12.35
CA LYS A 470 12.33 1.61 -12.92
C LYS A 470 13.34 2.71 -12.58
N VAL A 471 13.70 3.51 -13.58
CA VAL A 471 14.62 4.65 -13.44
C VAL A 471 13.85 5.96 -13.55
N ARG A 472 14.21 6.96 -12.74
CA ARG A 472 13.67 8.32 -12.79
C ARG A 472 14.75 9.35 -12.51
N LEU A 473 14.55 10.58 -12.97
CA LEU A 473 15.38 11.71 -12.56
C LEU A 473 15.04 12.12 -11.12
N GLU A 474 16.07 12.47 -10.38
CA GLU A 474 16.00 13.04 -9.04
C GLU A 474 16.66 14.42 -9.03
N LYS A 475 16.12 15.35 -8.24
CA LYS A 475 16.67 16.71 -8.12
C LYS A 475 16.93 17.01 -6.65
N SER A 476 18.07 17.63 -6.32
CA SER A 476 18.28 18.21 -5.00
C SER A 476 17.23 19.29 -4.70
N SER A 477 17.01 19.58 -3.42
CA SER A 477 16.21 20.74 -3.00
C SER A 477 16.86 22.06 -3.44
N GLY A 478 18.19 22.06 -3.60
CA GLY A 478 18.97 23.21 -4.01
C GLY A 478 19.11 24.25 -2.89
N ALA A 479 19.67 25.41 -3.22
CA ALA A 479 19.85 26.51 -2.28
C ALA A 479 19.51 27.86 -2.94
N MET A 480 18.89 28.77 -2.17
CA MET A 480 18.77 30.16 -2.58
C MET A 480 20.06 30.90 -2.21
N VAL A 481 20.95 31.06 -3.19
CA VAL A 481 22.27 31.67 -2.99
C VAL A 481 22.30 33.19 -3.20
N ARG A 482 21.30 33.73 -3.91
CA ARG A 482 21.16 35.18 -4.11
C ARG A 482 20.54 35.81 -2.87
N ARG A 483 21.11 36.90 -2.39
CA ARG A 483 20.53 37.74 -1.33
C ARG A 483 19.66 38.87 -1.91
N PRO A 484 18.67 39.40 -1.17
CA PRO A 484 17.87 40.52 -1.62
C PRO A 484 18.73 41.74 -1.92
N ASN A 485 18.44 42.45 -3.02
CA ASN A 485 19.08 43.72 -3.39
C ASN A 485 20.62 43.68 -3.57
N THR A 486 21.22 42.50 -3.68
CA THR A 486 22.65 42.35 -3.98
C THR A 486 22.85 41.54 -5.27
N PRO A 487 23.86 41.86 -6.08
CA PRO A 487 24.31 40.97 -7.15
C PRO A 487 24.73 39.61 -6.56
N MET A 488 24.40 38.53 -7.26
CA MET A 488 24.88 37.19 -6.94
C MET A 488 26.33 37.04 -7.40
N THR A 489 27.20 36.50 -6.55
CA THR A 489 28.62 36.29 -6.88
C THR A 489 28.95 34.81 -7.09
N VAL A 490 30.17 34.53 -7.60
CA VAL A 490 30.68 33.16 -7.71
C VAL A 490 30.97 32.57 -6.33
N GLU A 491 31.40 33.41 -5.38
CA GLU A 491 31.62 33.04 -3.99
C GLU A 491 30.32 32.61 -3.30
N ASP A 492 29.19 33.29 -3.56
CA ASP A 492 27.89 32.88 -3.03
C ASP A 492 27.53 31.44 -3.47
N VAL A 493 27.89 31.04 -4.70
CA VAL A 493 27.71 29.65 -5.19
C VAL A 493 28.65 28.68 -4.48
N ARG A 494 29.95 29.01 -4.39
CA ARG A 494 30.97 28.17 -3.74
C ARG A 494 30.61 27.91 -2.28
N ASP A 495 30.22 28.96 -1.55
CA ASP A 495 30.01 28.91 -0.11
C ASP A 495 28.74 28.12 0.24
N ASN A 496 27.78 28.00 -0.70
CA ASN A 496 26.56 27.20 -0.56
C ASN A 496 26.60 25.88 -1.35
N TRP A 497 27.76 25.48 -1.89
CA TRP A 497 27.86 24.33 -2.79
C TRP A 497 27.36 23.02 -2.15
N LYS A 498 27.63 22.84 -0.85
CA LYS A 498 27.17 21.67 -0.09
C LYS A 498 25.65 21.53 -0.09
N ASP A 499 24.92 22.63 0.03
CA ASP A 499 23.46 22.63 0.04
C ASP A 499 22.89 22.46 -1.38
N ILE A 500 23.55 23.05 -2.39
CA ILE A 500 23.16 22.91 -3.81
C ILE A 500 23.17 21.43 -4.24
N ILE A 501 24.20 20.68 -3.86
CA ILE A 501 24.39 19.27 -4.27
C ILE A 501 23.77 18.25 -3.32
N SER A 502 23.10 18.69 -2.25
CA SER A 502 22.56 17.78 -1.23
C SER A 502 21.28 17.08 -1.69
N PHE A 503 21.27 15.76 -1.63
CA PHE A 503 20.10 14.90 -1.86
C PHE A 503 19.46 14.40 -0.55
N ALA A 504 19.70 15.07 0.58
CA ALA A 504 19.09 14.69 1.85
C ALA A 504 17.56 14.89 1.89
N THR A 505 17.05 15.87 1.13
CA THR A 505 15.61 16.17 0.96
C THR A 505 15.28 16.35 -0.52
N PRO A 506 15.35 15.29 -1.32
CA PRO A 506 15.24 15.39 -2.76
C PRO A 506 13.80 15.69 -3.19
N LEU A 507 13.68 16.42 -4.30
CA LEU A 507 12.40 16.66 -4.95
C LEU A 507 12.14 15.58 -5.99
N HIS A 508 10.95 14.97 -5.93
CA HIS A 508 10.52 13.92 -6.85
C HIS A 508 9.38 14.37 -7.76
N HIS A 509 9.24 13.71 -8.91
CA HIS A 509 8.04 13.74 -9.76
C HIS A 509 7.56 15.10 -10.25
N LEU A 510 8.47 16.05 -10.45
CA LEU A 510 8.08 17.36 -10.93
C LEU A 510 7.92 17.34 -12.46
N THR A 511 6.70 17.56 -12.93
CA THR A 511 6.42 18.02 -14.28
C THR A 511 7.18 19.32 -14.56
N GLN A 512 7.35 19.66 -15.84
CA GLN A 512 7.98 20.94 -16.22
C GLN A 512 7.28 22.14 -15.57
N THR A 513 5.94 22.09 -15.45
CA THR A 513 5.16 23.15 -14.80
C THR A 513 5.42 23.22 -13.30
N GLU A 514 5.43 22.10 -12.58
CA GLU A 514 5.72 22.09 -11.13
C GLU A 514 7.13 22.57 -10.81
N GLN A 515 8.12 22.25 -11.66
CA GLN A 515 9.48 22.80 -11.53
C GLN A 515 9.50 24.33 -11.61
N VAL A 516 8.83 24.90 -12.62
CA VAL A 516 8.77 26.34 -12.82
C VAL A 516 8.05 27.02 -11.65
N THR A 517 6.92 26.47 -11.20
CA THR A 517 6.18 26.99 -10.05
C THR A 517 7.06 26.98 -8.79
N HIS A 518 7.74 25.87 -8.49
CA HIS A 518 8.64 25.78 -7.35
C HIS A 518 9.76 26.84 -7.40
N LEU A 519 10.34 27.09 -8.57
CA LEU A 519 11.38 28.10 -8.73
C LEU A 519 10.82 29.52 -8.52
N LEU A 520 9.66 29.82 -9.09
CA LEU A 520 9.00 31.13 -8.92
C LEU A 520 8.63 31.38 -7.46
N ASP A 521 8.14 30.39 -6.74
CA ASP A 521 7.82 30.51 -5.31
C ASP A 521 9.07 30.72 -4.47
N THR A 522 10.16 30.05 -4.83
CA THR A 522 11.49 30.25 -4.20
C THR A 522 12.00 31.67 -4.43
N ILE A 523 11.81 32.23 -5.63
CA ILE A 523 12.17 33.62 -5.95
C ILE A 523 11.26 34.63 -5.24
N ARG A 524 9.95 34.35 -5.15
CA ARG A 524 8.99 35.21 -4.43
C ARG A 524 9.35 35.35 -2.96
N LYS A 525 9.73 34.25 -2.31
CA LYS A 525 10.22 34.24 -0.93
C LYS A 525 11.42 35.16 -0.72
N LEU A 526 12.27 35.35 -1.74
CA LEU A 526 13.42 36.25 -1.67
C LEU A 526 13.05 37.74 -1.78
N ASN A 527 11.92 38.08 -2.41
CA ASN A 527 11.53 39.48 -2.66
C ASN A 527 10.61 40.05 -1.57
N ASN A 528 10.07 39.22 -0.68
CA ASN A 528 9.24 39.65 0.44
C ASN A 528 10.12 39.93 1.67
N ASN A 529 10.53 41.20 1.86
CA ASN A 529 11.34 41.65 3.00
C ASN A 529 10.66 41.55 4.39
N ASP A 530 9.40 41.11 4.49
CA ASP A 530 8.72 40.87 5.77
C ASP A 530 8.98 39.47 6.35
N ASP A 531 9.46 38.52 5.53
CA ASP A 531 9.66 37.10 5.92
C ASP A 531 11.06 36.79 6.50
N ASP A 532 11.99 37.75 6.53
CA ASP A 532 13.35 37.54 7.07
C ASP A 532 13.37 37.16 8.57
N LYS A 533 12.23 37.27 9.27
CA LYS A 533 12.05 36.84 10.67
C LYS A 533 11.26 35.55 10.83
N VAL A 534 10.74 34.95 9.75
CA VAL A 534 9.88 33.76 9.80
C VAL A 534 10.56 32.58 9.12
N ILE A 535 11.05 31.62 9.90
CA ILE A 535 11.65 30.40 9.38
C ILE A 535 10.57 29.34 9.19
N THR A 536 10.53 28.72 8.01
CA THR A 536 9.58 27.65 7.68
C THR A 536 10.28 26.30 7.56
N GLN A 537 9.69 25.25 8.14
CA GLN A 537 10.18 23.86 8.06
C GLN A 537 9.00 22.88 8.01
N THR A 538 9.13 21.77 7.30
CA THR A 538 8.18 20.66 7.38
C THR A 538 8.64 19.61 8.39
N PHE A 539 7.70 19.01 9.11
CA PHE A 539 7.98 17.91 10.05
C PHE A 539 6.97 16.78 9.83
N SER A 540 7.46 15.57 9.56
CA SER A 540 6.63 14.39 9.34
C SER A 540 6.73 13.43 10.53
N TYR A 541 5.60 12.85 10.93
CA TYR A 541 5.56 11.88 12.01
C TYR A 541 4.48 10.82 11.77
N THR A 542 4.65 9.68 12.44
CA THR A 542 3.72 8.55 12.39
C THR A 542 3.13 8.30 13.78
N ALA A 543 2.20 7.34 13.88
CA ALA A 543 1.67 6.87 15.15
C ALA A 543 2.79 6.43 16.12
N ASN A 544 3.90 5.87 15.61
CA ASN A 544 5.03 5.43 16.43
C ASN A 544 5.68 6.59 17.21
N GLN A 545 5.85 7.76 16.59
CA GLN A 545 6.42 8.92 17.28
C GLN A 545 5.48 9.45 18.36
N ILE A 546 4.18 9.41 18.13
CA ILE A 546 3.18 9.82 19.13
C ILE A 546 3.16 8.86 20.33
N ILE A 547 3.21 7.55 20.07
CA ILE A 547 3.26 6.52 21.12
C ILE A 547 4.58 6.62 21.91
N LEU A 548 5.71 6.78 21.22
CA LEU A 548 7.01 7.00 21.84
C LEU A 548 6.99 8.22 22.77
N TYR A 549 6.43 9.34 22.30
CA TYR A 549 6.28 10.52 23.13
C TYR A 549 5.42 10.22 24.36
N ALA A 550 4.25 9.59 24.18
CA ALA A 550 3.36 9.26 25.29
C ALA A 550 4.05 8.41 26.36
N LEU A 551 4.75 7.33 25.97
CA LEU A 551 5.56 6.51 26.89
C LEU A 551 6.64 7.34 27.59
N SER A 552 7.30 8.21 26.84
CA SER A 552 8.41 9.03 27.34
C SER A 552 8.01 10.12 28.33
N VAL A 553 6.72 10.45 28.41
CA VAL A 553 6.16 11.34 29.44
C VAL A 553 5.34 10.55 30.48
N GLY A 554 5.57 9.24 30.59
CA GLY A 554 5.06 8.35 31.64
C GLY A 554 3.77 7.61 31.32
N CYS A 555 3.21 7.74 30.11
CA CYS A 555 1.96 7.06 29.78
C CYS A 555 2.10 5.55 29.95
N SER A 556 1.17 4.95 30.69
CA SER A 556 1.25 3.54 31.08
C SER A 556 -0.12 2.88 31.02
N LEU A 557 -0.14 1.60 30.62
CA LEU A 557 -1.34 0.75 30.60
C LEU A 557 -1.95 0.54 32.00
N ARG A 558 -1.23 0.86 33.08
CA ARG A 558 -1.75 0.82 34.44
C ARG A 558 -2.78 1.91 34.71
N GLN A 559 -2.79 2.98 33.92
CA GLN A 559 -3.70 4.10 34.11
C GLN A 559 -5.02 3.88 33.33
N PRO A 560 -6.18 4.18 33.93
CA PRO A 560 -7.45 4.15 33.21
C PRO A 560 -7.44 5.05 31.96
N ASN A 561 -8.05 4.58 30.88
CA ASN A 561 -8.20 5.32 29.62
C ASN A 561 -6.88 5.81 28.99
N SER A 562 -5.75 5.16 29.28
CA SER A 562 -4.44 5.53 28.69
C SER A 562 -4.13 4.79 27.38
N LEU A 563 -4.82 3.67 27.11
CA LEU A 563 -4.59 2.84 25.91
C LEU A 563 -4.78 3.65 24.61
N ARG A 564 -5.65 4.66 24.60
CA ARG A 564 -5.85 5.59 23.49
C ARG A 564 -4.61 6.39 23.07
N PHE A 565 -3.58 6.46 23.91
CA PHE A 565 -2.30 7.11 23.58
C PHE A 565 -1.21 6.10 23.20
N LEU A 566 -1.47 4.81 23.39
CA LEU A 566 -0.46 3.75 23.33
C LEU A 566 -0.73 2.67 22.27
N TYR A 567 -1.92 2.67 21.67
CA TYR A 567 -2.32 1.68 20.68
C TYR A 567 -3.01 2.33 19.49
N GLU A 568 -2.37 2.25 18.33
CA GLU A 568 -2.78 2.89 17.08
C GLU A 568 -4.13 2.39 16.54
N ASN A 569 -4.56 1.18 16.92
CA ASN A 569 -5.90 0.67 16.57
C ASN A 569 -6.95 0.88 17.67
N HIS A 570 -6.64 1.63 18.73
CA HIS A 570 -7.65 2.07 19.69
C HIS A 570 -8.66 2.98 18.98
N GLU A 571 -9.95 2.83 19.28
CA GLU A 571 -11.01 3.56 18.58
C GLU A 571 -10.92 5.08 18.69
N GLU A 572 -10.39 5.56 19.81
CA GLU A 572 -10.12 6.97 20.09
C GLU A 572 -8.62 7.25 20.08
N PHE A 573 -7.83 6.49 19.31
CA PHE A 573 -6.38 6.71 19.23
C PHE A 573 -6.08 8.17 18.93
N SER A 574 -5.31 8.81 19.80
CA SER A 574 -5.07 10.25 19.79
C SER A 574 -3.66 10.54 20.25
N ALA A 575 -3.11 11.68 19.82
CA ALA A 575 -1.88 12.19 20.40
C ALA A 575 -2.15 12.88 21.74
N LEU A 576 -1.18 12.81 22.66
CA LEU A 576 -1.17 13.72 23.80
C LEU A 576 -1.03 15.16 23.28
N PRO A 577 -1.81 16.13 23.78
CA PRO A 577 -1.76 17.52 23.31
C PRO A 577 -0.37 18.15 23.37
N THR A 578 0.41 17.78 24.38
CA THR A 578 1.78 18.28 24.57
C THR A 578 2.78 17.74 23.55
N PHE A 579 2.42 16.74 22.73
CA PHE A 579 3.25 16.30 21.60
C PHE A 579 3.53 17.44 20.61
N ALA A 580 2.67 18.46 20.54
CA ALA A 580 2.88 19.66 19.70
C ALA A 580 4.24 20.34 19.92
N VAL A 581 4.83 20.16 21.11
CA VAL A 581 6.16 20.70 21.41
C VAL A 581 7.27 20.01 20.62
N ILE A 582 7.11 18.74 20.25
CA ILE A 582 8.17 17.96 19.59
C ILE A 582 8.47 18.50 18.17
N PRO A 583 7.48 18.65 17.26
CA PRO A 583 7.75 19.29 15.98
C PRO A 583 8.26 20.73 16.17
N ALA A 584 7.66 21.50 17.08
CA ALA A 584 8.02 22.90 17.30
C ALA A 584 9.46 23.07 17.82
N GLN A 585 9.93 22.16 18.69
CA GLN A 585 11.28 22.14 19.22
C GLN A 585 12.31 21.88 18.11
N SER A 586 11.98 21.07 17.10
CA SER A 586 12.87 20.80 15.97
C SER A 586 13.20 22.09 15.19
N LEU A 587 12.19 22.93 14.94
CA LEU A 587 12.38 24.22 14.29
C LEU A 587 13.09 25.23 15.21
N SER A 588 12.79 25.21 16.52
CA SER A 588 13.46 26.10 17.47
C SER A 588 14.96 25.87 17.57
N MET A 589 15.38 24.61 17.56
CA MET A 589 16.80 24.27 17.59
C MET A 589 17.51 24.74 16.33
N ASN A 590 16.86 24.60 15.16
CA ASN A 590 17.35 25.14 13.89
C ASN A 590 17.45 26.68 13.89
N LEU A 591 16.46 27.36 14.47
CA LEU A 591 16.48 28.82 14.65
C LEU A 591 17.70 29.26 15.47
N ILE A 592 17.94 28.63 16.61
CA ILE A 592 19.04 28.98 17.51
C ILE A 592 20.40 28.64 16.88
N SER A 593 20.55 27.48 16.23
CA SER A 593 21.82 27.04 15.64
C SER A 593 22.19 27.76 14.34
N SER A 594 21.21 28.31 13.61
CA SER A 594 21.45 28.98 12.32
C SER A 594 22.11 30.36 12.41
N GLY A 595 22.26 30.93 13.62
CA GLY A 595 22.79 32.30 13.80
C GLY A 595 21.88 33.42 13.27
N LYS A 596 20.70 33.08 12.70
CA LYS A 596 19.75 34.01 12.09
C LYS A 596 19.05 34.95 13.09
N LEU A 597 19.24 34.73 14.39
CA LEU A 597 18.67 35.58 15.45
C LEU A 597 19.46 36.88 15.69
N GLY A 598 20.66 37.02 15.09
CA GLY A 598 21.51 38.20 15.27
C GLY A 598 22.05 38.38 16.69
N ILE A 599 21.97 37.34 17.52
CA ILE A 599 22.45 37.30 18.91
C ILE A 599 23.27 36.03 19.07
N ASP A 600 24.49 36.17 19.56
CA ASP A 600 25.36 35.03 19.90
C ASP A 600 24.87 34.41 21.21
N ILE A 601 24.30 33.20 21.13
CA ILE A 601 23.74 32.48 22.27
C ILE A 601 24.66 31.31 22.57
N ASP A 602 25.36 31.39 23.71
CA ASP A 602 26.05 30.23 24.25
C ASP A 602 25.03 29.17 24.70
N LEU A 603 24.90 28.11 23.90
CA LEU A 603 24.00 26.99 24.15
C LEU A 603 24.28 26.29 25.49
N LEU A 604 25.52 26.33 25.99
CA LEU A 604 25.88 25.76 27.30
C LEU A 604 25.26 26.54 28.47
N ARG A 605 24.85 27.78 28.22
CA ARG A 605 24.29 28.70 29.21
C ARG A 605 22.83 29.06 28.91
N ALA A 606 22.21 28.38 27.95
CA ALA A 606 20.82 28.53 27.58
C ALA A 606 19.94 27.59 28.40
N LEU A 607 19.05 28.17 29.21
CA LEU A 607 18.08 27.44 30.02
C LEU A 607 16.69 27.63 29.44
N HIS A 608 15.96 26.54 29.23
CA HIS A 608 14.55 26.62 28.88
C HIS A 608 13.75 27.08 30.11
N GLY A 609 13.28 28.33 30.10
CA GLY A 609 12.68 28.98 31.26
C GLY A 609 11.16 28.81 31.35
N GLU A 610 10.44 28.97 30.24
CA GLU A 610 8.98 28.80 30.20
C GLU A 610 8.52 28.19 28.88
N GLN A 611 7.42 27.43 28.94
CA GLN A 611 6.76 26.85 27.77
C GLN A 611 5.27 27.22 27.78
N TYR A 612 4.75 27.58 26.60
CA TYR A 612 3.32 27.66 26.33
C TYR A 612 2.97 26.82 25.10
N VAL A 613 1.82 26.14 25.15
CA VAL A 613 1.22 25.44 24.01
C VAL A 613 -0.26 25.76 23.98
N GLU A 614 -0.80 26.10 22.81
CA GLU A 614 -2.23 26.23 22.53
C GLU A 614 -2.58 25.38 21.31
N LEU A 615 -3.64 24.59 21.42
CA LEU A 615 -4.19 23.83 20.30
C LEU A 615 -5.46 24.50 19.80
N PHE A 616 -5.57 24.63 18.49
CA PHE A 616 -6.78 25.10 17.81
C PHE A 616 -7.61 23.93 17.27
N GLU A 617 -6.96 22.78 17.05
CA GLU A 617 -7.58 21.50 16.68
C GLU A 617 -6.80 20.34 17.32
N PRO A 618 -7.41 19.15 17.49
CA PRO A 618 -6.68 17.95 17.86
C PRO A 618 -5.53 17.66 16.88
N LEU A 619 -4.38 17.26 17.40
CA LEU A 619 -3.23 16.90 16.57
C LEU A 619 -3.56 15.66 15.72
N PRO A 620 -3.19 15.64 14.43
CA PRO A 620 -3.35 14.44 13.62
C PRO A 620 -2.45 13.32 14.17
N THR A 621 -2.87 12.08 13.99
CA THR A 621 -2.15 10.89 14.51
C THR A 621 -1.01 10.40 13.61
N SER A 622 -0.88 11.00 12.42
CA SER A 622 0.26 10.87 11.50
C SER A 622 0.13 11.94 10.40
N GLY A 623 1.21 12.18 9.65
CA GLY A 623 1.22 13.07 8.49
C GLY A 623 2.36 14.07 8.52
N THR A 624 2.29 15.07 7.64
CA THR A 624 3.27 16.16 7.56
C THR A 624 2.64 17.46 8.03
N VAL A 625 3.33 18.18 8.92
CA VAL A 625 2.95 19.53 9.36
C VAL A 625 3.95 20.56 8.84
N ILE A 626 3.46 21.78 8.62
CA ILE A 626 4.26 22.93 8.23
C ILE A 626 4.45 23.81 9.48
N LEU A 627 5.69 24.07 9.85
CA LEU A 627 6.08 24.86 11.00
C LEU A 627 6.55 26.23 10.53
N LYS A 628 6.07 27.29 11.18
CA LYS A 628 6.52 28.68 10.96
C LYS A 628 6.97 29.27 12.28
N GLY A 629 8.25 29.57 12.40
CA GLY A 629 8.90 30.05 13.62
C GLY A 629 9.28 31.51 13.50
N LYS A 630 9.00 32.30 14.55
CA LYS A 630 9.22 33.74 14.57
C LYS A 630 9.82 34.19 15.90
N LEU A 631 10.87 35.02 15.85
CA LEU A 631 11.36 35.74 17.03
C LEU A 631 10.33 36.80 17.46
N VAL A 632 9.83 36.67 18.68
CA VAL A 632 8.80 37.55 19.26
C VAL A 632 9.43 38.74 19.96
N ASP A 633 10.39 38.47 20.86
CA ASP A 633 11.07 39.52 21.63
C ASP A 633 12.41 39.04 22.20
N VAL A 634 13.26 40.00 22.55
CA VAL A 634 14.52 39.78 23.25
C VAL A 634 14.61 40.77 24.40
N LEU A 635 14.65 40.26 25.62
CA LEU A 635 14.62 41.06 26.84
C LEU A 635 15.96 41.03 27.56
N ASP A 636 16.35 42.19 28.08
CA ASP A 636 17.53 42.35 28.93
C ASP A 636 17.15 42.22 30.42
N LYS A 637 17.74 41.25 31.12
CA LYS A 637 17.57 41.04 32.56
C LYS A 637 18.82 41.42 33.36
N GLY A 638 19.71 42.23 32.78
CA GLY A 638 20.95 42.70 33.40
C GLY A 638 22.04 41.65 33.31
N SER A 639 21.94 40.56 34.08
CA SER A 639 22.94 39.47 34.08
C SER A 639 22.65 38.35 33.07
N GLY A 640 21.60 38.50 32.25
CA GLY A 640 21.23 37.53 31.22
C GLY A 640 20.18 38.10 30.25
N ALA A 641 19.91 37.37 29.17
CA ALA A 641 18.89 37.69 28.18
C ALA A 641 17.73 36.70 28.25
N ILE A 642 16.51 37.16 27.93
CA ILE A 642 15.38 36.28 27.61
C ILE A 642 15.10 36.39 26.12
N ILE A 643 15.02 35.25 25.45
CA ILE A 643 14.65 35.15 24.04
C ILE A 643 13.29 34.47 23.97
N ILE A 644 12.34 35.12 23.29
CA ILE A 644 10.98 34.64 23.13
C ILE A 644 10.75 34.38 21.65
N PHE A 645 10.33 33.17 21.29
CA PHE A 645 9.94 32.86 19.93
C PHE A 645 8.67 32.00 19.90
N ASP A 646 7.87 32.26 18.88
CA ASP A 646 6.64 31.52 18.59
C ASP A 646 6.92 30.53 17.47
N VAL A 647 6.29 29.36 17.53
CA VAL A 647 6.23 28.38 16.44
C VAL A 647 4.78 28.02 16.20
N GLU A 648 4.27 28.45 15.06
CA GLU A 648 2.96 28.11 14.54
C GLU A 648 3.04 26.81 13.74
N MET A 649 2.09 25.92 13.97
CA MET A 649 1.98 24.63 13.29
C MET A 649 0.73 24.61 12.42
N TYR A 650 0.91 24.28 11.15
CA TYR A 650 -0.14 24.20 10.15
C TYR A 650 -0.26 22.76 9.62
N ASN A 651 -1.48 22.33 9.32
CA ASN A 651 -1.71 21.07 8.61
C ASN A 651 -1.43 21.21 7.09
N GLU A 652 -1.52 20.10 6.34
CA GLU A 652 -1.28 20.08 4.88
C GLU A 652 -2.25 20.96 4.07
N LYS A 653 -3.36 21.41 4.67
CA LYS A 653 -4.32 22.36 4.08
C LYS A 653 -4.05 23.80 4.51
N GLU A 654 -2.89 24.07 5.07
CA GLU A 654 -2.46 25.39 5.59
C GLU A 654 -3.38 25.97 6.67
N LYS A 655 -4.09 25.13 7.42
CA LYS A 655 -4.85 25.57 8.60
C LYS A 655 -3.98 25.49 9.85
N LEU A 656 -3.95 26.57 10.64
CA LEU A 656 -3.27 26.63 11.94
C LEU A 656 -3.91 25.65 12.92
N ILE A 657 -3.12 24.73 13.48
CA ILE A 657 -3.57 23.68 14.40
C ILE A 657 -2.94 23.81 15.80
N ALA A 658 -1.74 24.39 15.92
CA ALA A 658 -1.11 24.63 17.22
C ALA A 658 -0.21 25.88 17.22
N LEU A 659 -0.08 26.51 18.38
CA LEU A 659 0.89 27.57 18.66
C LEU A 659 1.76 27.13 19.85
N ASN A 660 3.08 27.22 19.69
CA ASN A 660 4.04 27.01 20.77
C ASN A 660 4.79 28.31 21.02
N GLN A 661 4.92 28.74 22.27
CA GLN A 661 5.82 29.85 22.64
C GLN A 661 6.87 29.35 23.63
N PHE A 662 8.13 29.53 23.24
CA PHE A 662 9.29 29.16 24.02
C PHE A 662 9.92 30.42 24.61
N VAL A 663 10.35 30.31 25.87
CA VAL A 663 11.07 31.37 26.58
C VAL A 663 12.39 30.81 27.05
N ILE A 664 13.48 31.20 26.39
CA ILE A 664 14.84 30.75 26.70
C ILE A 664 15.56 31.84 27.49
N PHE A 665 16.18 31.49 28.60
CA PHE A 665 17.04 32.37 29.38
C PHE A 665 18.50 32.06 29.11
N SER A 666 19.23 33.02 28.57
CA SER A 666 20.67 32.90 28.32
C SER A 666 21.44 33.65 29.40
N VAL A 667 22.15 32.89 30.24
CA VAL A 667 22.89 33.43 31.39
C VAL A 667 24.18 34.10 30.92
N GLY A 668 24.41 35.36 31.28
CA GLY A 668 25.61 36.14 30.93
C GLY A 668 25.43 37.03 29.71
N SER A 669 24.38 36.83 28.90
CA SER A 669 24.13 37.58 27.67
C SER A 669 23.27 38.84 27.87
N GLY A 670 23.25 39.41 29.08
CA GLY A 670 22.50 40.63 29.42
C GLY A 670 23.35 41.90 29.39
N GLY A 671 22.77 43.03 29.79
CA GLY A 671 23.48 44.31 29.96
C GLY A 671 23.61 45.15 28.69
N PHE A 672 22.86 44.79 27.63
CA PHE A 672 22.83 45.48 26.35
C PHE A 672 21.82 46.63 26.29
N GLY A 673 21.12 46.93 27.40
CA GLY A 673 20.19 48.07 27.50
C GLY A 673 18.84 47.84 26.82
N GLY A 674 18.44 46.58 26.63
CA GLY A 674 17.18 46.21 25.98
C GLY A 674 15.93 46.36 26.86
N LYS A 675 14.75 46.02 26.29
CA LYS A 675 13.49 46.00 27.03
C LYS A 675 13.55 44.97 28.16
N LYS A 676 12.93 45.28 29.31
CA LYS A 676 12.90 44.34 30.45
C LYS A 676 11.67 43.44 30.49
N THR A 677 10.63 43.75 29.72
CA THR A 677 9.35 43.04 29.71
C THR A 677 8.80 42.97 28.29
N SER A 678 8.01 41.93 28.00
CA SER A 678 7.30 41.78 26.73
C SER A 678 5.80 41.71 26.97
N GLU A 679 5.01 42.44 26.19
CA GLU A 679 3.54 42.31 26.18
C GLU A 679 3.09 41.05 25.41
N ASN A 680 3.95 40.53 24.54
CA ASN A 680 3.67 39.34 23.71
C ASN A 680 4.02 38.02 24.42
N GLN A 681 4.67 38.08 25.59
CA GLN A 681 4.92 36.90 26.40
C GLN A 681 3.63 36.41 27.05
N ARG A 682 3.28 35.14 26.84
CA ARG A 682 2.20 34.47 27.56
C ARG A 682 2.57 34.39 29.04
N LYS A 683 1.81 35.08 29.90
CA LYS A 683 2.12 35.22 31.33
C LYS A 683 1.91 33.91 32.08
N SER A 684 2.85 33.58 32.96
CA SER A 684 2.66 32.61 34.04
C SER A 684 1.78 33.23 35.13
N LEU A 685 0.99 32.39 35.82
CA LEU A 685 0.04 32.84 36.85
C LEU A 685 0.28 32.08 38.15
N PRO A 686 0.40 32.77 39.30
CA PRO A 686 0.69 32.10 40.57
C PRO A 686 -0.46 31.15 40.95
N ALA A 687 -0.12 30.07 41.67
CA ALA A 687 -1.13 29.17 42.19
C ALA A 687 -2.05 29.88 43.20
N PRO A 688 -3.36 29.52 43.23
CA PRO A 688 -4.28 30.03 44.23
C PRO A 688 -3.76 29.80 45.65
N GLN A 689 -3.85 30.82 46.51
CA GLN A 689 -3.39 30.78 47.90
C GLN A 689 -4.40 30.04 48.81
N ARG A 690 -4.69 28.79 48.47
CA ARG A 690 -5.57 27.85 49.20
C ARG A 690 -5.05 26.42 49.03
N LYS A 691 -5.61 25.46 49.77
CA LYS A 691 -5.29 24.03 49.58
C LYS A 691 -5.65 23.57 48.16
N SER A 692 -4.82 22.72 47.57
CA SER A 692 -5.07 22.09 46.27
C SER A 692 -6.31 21.21 46.31
N ASP A 693 -7.05 21.20 45.21
CA ASP A 693 -8.27 20.40 45.05
C ASP A 693 -7.93 18.93 44.81
N GLN A 694 -6.86 18.68 44.05
CA GLN A 694 -6.37 17.35 43.69
C GLN A 694 -4.84 17.32 43.68
N ILE A 695 -4.28 16.15 44.00
CA ILE A 695 -2.85 15.88 43.94
C ILE A 695 -2.65 14.56 43.19
N CYS A 696 -1.81 14.58 42.16
CA CYS A 696 -1.39 13.37 41.45
C CYS A 696 0.11 13.14 41.65
N ARG A 697 0.52 11.88 41.86
CA ARG A 697 1.91 11.48 42.07
C ARG A 697 2.29 10.39 41.10
N GLU A 698 3.40 10.57 40.40
CA GLU A 698 3.93 9.56 39.48
C GLU A 698 5.47 9.55 39.57
N THR A 699 6.05 8.38 39.81
CA THR A 699 7.50 8.19 39.84
C THR A 699 8.00 8.00 38.41
N THR A 700 8.99 8.81 38.03
CA THR A 700 9.64 8.68 36.71
C THR A 700 10.51 7.43 36.66
N ASN A 701 10.73 6.87 35.47
CA ASN A 701 11.73 5.80 35.32
C ASN A 701 13.15 6.38 35.52
N ILE A 702 14.09 5.57 36.01
CA ILE A 702 15.52 5.92 36.02
C ILE A 702 16.05 6.21 34.60
N ASP A 703 15.46 5.57 33.58
CA ASP A 703 15.80 5.78 32.17
C ASP A 703 14.90 6.81 31.48
N GLN A 704 14.09 7.58 32.22
CA GLN A 704 13.07 8.45 31.62
C GLN A 704 13.66 9.51 30.68
N ALA A 705 14.82 10.08 31.03
CA ALA A 705 15.52 11.04 30.19
C ALA A 705 16.09 10.38 28.92
N ALA A 706 16.59 9.14 29.02
CA ALA A 706 17.08 8.36 27.91
C ALA A 706 15.96 7.99 26.92
N LEU A 707 14.74 7.75 27.41
CA LEU A 707 13.56 7.54 26.59
C LEU A 707 13.05 8.85 25.96
N TYR A 708 12.95 9.94 26.73
CA TYR A 708 12.42 11.21 26.24
C TYR A 708 13.26 11.85 25.14
N ARG A 709 14.59 11.78 25.22
CA ARG A 709 15.49 12.32 24.18
C ARG A 709 15.28 11.71 22.79
N LEU A 710 14.71 10.49 22.70
CA LEU A 710 14.42 9.85 21.41
C LEU A 710 13.37 10.60 20.59
N ASN A 711 12.64 11.55 21.20
CA ASN A 711 11.74 12.45 20.50
C ASN A 711 12.46 13.61 19.78
N GLY A 712 13.79 13.74 19.90
CA GLY A 712 14.59 14.69 19.12
C GLY A 712 15.42 15.69 19.93
N ASP A 713 15.29 15.72 21.26
CA ASP A 713 16.14 16.54 22.13
C ASP A 713 17.40 15.76 22.56
N SER A 714 18.42 15.84 21.71
CA SER A 714 19.68 15.10 21.89
C SER A 714 20.69 15.77 22.81
N ASN A 715 20.31 16.79 23.58
CA ASN A 715 21.24 17.53 24.45
C ASN A 715 21.96 16.58 25.44
N PRO A 716 23.31 16.51 25.42
CA PRO A 716 24.07 15.60 26.28
C PRO A 716 23.84 15.80 27.79
N LEU A 717 23.39 16.99 28.21
CA LEU A 717 23.01 17.31 29.59
C LEU A 717 22.06 16.28 30.23
N HIS A 718 21.25 15.61 29.41
CA HIS A 718 20.22 14.68 29.87
C HIS A 718 20.67 13.21 29.89
N ILE A 719 21.90 12.89 29.50
CA ILE A 719 22.37 11.49 29.44
C ILE A 719 23.85 11.29 29.78
N ASP A 720 24.72 12.26 29.49
CA ASP A 720 26.16 12.16 29.74
C ASP A 720 26.52 12.80 31.10
N PRO A 721 27.01 12.02 32.08
CA PRO A 721 27.41 12.55 33.37
C PRO A 721 28.53 13.60 33.31
N SER A 722 29.48 13.46 32.36
CA SER A 722 30.61 14.38 32.23
C SER A 722 30.13 15.75 31.76
N PHE A 723 29.22 15.76 30.78
CA PHE A 723 28.62 16.98 30.26
C PHE A 723 27.70 17.64 31.28
N ALA A 724 26.88 16.86 32.00
CA ALA A 724 26.02 17.37 33.05
C ALA A 724 26.82 18.07 34.16
N SER A 725 27.94 17.45 34.59
CA SER A 725 28.86 18.02 35.58
C SER A 725 29.47 19.33 35.11
N ALA A 726 29.94 19.39 33.85
CA ALA A 726 30.45 20.62 33.25
C ALA A 726 29.40 21.74 33.16
N ALA A 727 28.12 21.38 32.98
CA ALA A 727 27.00 22.31 32.98
C ALA A 727 26.49 22.69 34.40
N GLY A 728 27.16 22.23 35.46
CA GLY A 728 26.84 22.57 36.85
C GLY A 728 25.81 21.65 37.52
N PHE A 729 25.53 20.49 36.96
CA PHE A 729 24.63 19.49 37.55
C PHE A 729 25.42 18.23 37.97
N PRO A 730 25.26 17.73 39.21
CA PRO A 730 26.05 16.60 39.69
C PRO A 730 25.77 15.29 38.94
N ARG A 731 24.61 15.17 38.29
CA ARG A 731 24.17 14.02 37.49
C ARG A 731 23.28 14.51 36.33
N PRO A 732 23.07 13.69 35.28
CA PRO A 732 22.12 14.01 34.22
C PRO A 732 20.72 14.27 34.78
N ILE A 733 20.08 15.33 34.27
CA ILE A 733 18.75 15.76 34.72
C ILE A 733 17.69 15.37 33.67
N LEU A 734 16.46 15.20 34.10
CA LEU A 734 15.31 15.01 33.22
C LEU A 734 15.02 16.31 32.44
N HIS A 735 14.60 16.19 31.18
CA HIS A 735 14.16 17.33 30.38
C HIS A 735 13.00 18.05 31.07
N GLY A 736 13.03 19.38 31.14
CA GLY A 736 11.91 20.16 31.67
C GLY A 736 10.60 19.87 30.93
N LEU A 737 10.68 19.72 29.60
CA LEU A 737 9.54 19.34 28.74
C LEU A 737 8.99 17.93 29.03
N CYS A 738 9.79 17.03 29.59
CA CYS A 738 9.31 15.73 30.07
C CYS A 738 8.45 15.92 31.32
N SER A 739 8.96 16.64 32.34
CA SER A 739 8.18 16.97 33.55
C SER A 739 6.90 17.75 33.24
N PHE A 740 6.94 18.61 32.22
CA PHE A 740 5.77 19.29 31.65
C PHE A 740 4.74 18.30 31.08
N GLY A 741 5.18 17.29 30.32
CA GLY A 741 4.31 16.23 29.83
C GLY A 741 3.65 15.42 30.95
N TYR A 742 4.38 15.10 32.02
CA TYR A 742 3.82 14.47 33.22
C TYR A 742 2.73 15.34 33.86
N ALA A 743 3.01 16.62 34.10
CA ALA A 743 2.05 17.53 34.71
C ALA A 743 0.78 17.71 33.84
N ALA A 744 0.94 17.84 32.53
CA ALA A 744 -0.18 17.90 31.59
C ALA A 744 -1.04 16.63 31.64
N ARG A 745 -0.40 15.45 31.69
CA ARG A 745 -1.11 14.17 31.85
C ARG A 745 -1.84 14.07 33.18
N HIS A 746 -1.26 14.52 34.28
CA HIS A 746 -1.95 14.55 35.57
C HIS A 746 -3.24 15.38 35.51
N VAL A 747 -3.19 16.55 34.87
CA VAL A 747 -4.38 17.38 34.68
C VAL A 747 -5.39 16.73 33.74
N LEU A 748 -4.97 16.20 32.58
CA LEU A 748 -5.85 15.51 31.64
C LEU A 748 -6.53 14.30 32.27
N HIS A 749 -5.77 13.51 33.02
CA HIS A 749 -6.29 12.34 33.72
C HIS A 749 -7.34 12.73 34.77
N THR A 750 -7.12 13.84 35.49
CA THR A 750 -7.98 14.26 36.61
C THR A 750 -9.22 15.01 36.15
N TYR A 751 -9.05 15.96 35.21
CA TYR A 751 -10.07 16.97 34.85
C TYR A 751 -10.56 16.88 33.40
N ALA A 752 -10.02 15.96 32.58
CA ALA A 752 -10.51 15.75 31.21
C ALA A 752 -10.83 14.26 30.93
N ASN A 753 -10.79 13.38 31.93
CA ASN A 753 -10.90 11.93 31.76
C ASN A 753 -10.02 11.39 30.60
N ASN A 754 -8.79 11.91 30.50
CA ASN A 754 -7.85 11.63 29.42
C ASN A 754 -8.39 11.94 28.01
N ASN A 755 -9.41 12.77 27.83
CA ASN A 755 -9.90 13.21 26.53
C ASN A 755 -9.06 14.40 26.01
N PRO A 756 -8.21 14.21 24.99
CA PRO A 756 -7.35 15.28 24.49
C PRO A 756 -8.14 16.38 23.76
N ALA A 757 -9.36 16.11 23.28
CA ALA A 757 -10.20 17.11 22.62
C ALA A 757 -10.69 18.22 23.58
N LEU A 758 -10.63 17.97 24.90
CA LEU A 758 -10.93 18.99 25.91
C LEU A 758 -9.74 19.89 26.21
N PHE A 759 -8.54 19.56 25.76
CA PHE A 759 -7.36 20.40 25.96
C PHE A 759 -7.41 21.63 25.07
N LYS A 760 -7.20 22.81 25.65
CA LYS A 760 -7.06 24.06 24.90
C LYS A 760 -5.63 24.58 24.94
N ALA A 761 -5.09 24.80 26.14
CA ALA A 761 -3.75 25.37 26.28
C ALA A 761 -3.08 24.94 27.59
N ILE A 762 -1.76 25.09 27.65
CA ILE A 762 -0.96 24.92 28.86
C ILE A 762 0.14 25.97 28.90
N LYS A 763 0.41 26.51 30.10
CA LYS A 763 1.56 27.36 30.40
C LYS A 763 2.31 26.79 31.59
N VAL A 764 3.64 26.86 31.58
CA VAL A 764 4.45 26.56 32.76
C VAL A 764 5.74 27.37 32.80
N ARG A 765 6.30 27.55 34.00
CA ARG A 765 7.68 27.99 34.23
C ARG A 765 8.50 26.88 34.86
N PHE A 766 9.62 26.54 34.24
CA PHE A 766 10.62 25.61 34.77
C PHE A 766 11.43 26.31 35.86
N SER A 767 11.46 25.72 37.06
CA SER A 767 12.01 26.39 38.24
C SER A 767 13.23 25.68 38.81
N LYS A 768 13.23 24.34 38.80
CA LYS A 768 14.32 23.49 39.30
C LYS A 768 14.41 22.17 38.52
N PRO A 769 15.59 21.54 38.46
CA PRO A 769 15.79 20.26 37.77
C PRO A 769 15.09 19.10 38.48
N VAL A 770 14.84 18.02 37.75
CA VAL A 770 14.38 16.72 38.26
C VAL A 770 15.43 15.68 37.90
N GLU A 771 15.77 14.78 38.82
CA GLU A 771 16.60 13.61 38.49
C GLU A 771 15.69 12.46 38.01
N PRO A 772 16.03 11.76 36.91
CA PRO A 772 15.31 10.55 36.52
C PRO A 772 15.24 9.54 37.68
N GLY A 773 14.06 8.95 37.90
CA GLY A 773 13.77 8.10 39.06
C GLY A 773 13.07 8.82 40.21
N GLN A 774 13.05 10.16 40.25
CA GLN A 774 12.31 10.92 41.26
C GLN A 774 10.81 10.96 40.97
N THR A 775 10.03 11.23 42.01
CA THR A 775 8.58 11.39 41.95
C THR A 775 8.18 12.81 41.54
N ILE A 776 7.27 12.92 40.58
CA ILE A 776 6.63 14.18 40.23
C ILE A 776 5.26 14.21 40.91
N GLU A 777 5.10 15.11 41.88
CA GLU A 777 3.84 15.39 42.57
C GLU A 777 3.23 16.67 41.99
N THR A 778 2.07 16.60 41.36
CA THR A 778 1.37 17.77 40.79
C THR A 778 0.15 18.13 41.62
N HIS A 779 0.17 19.33 42.20
CA HIS A 779 -0.92 19.96 42.93
C HIS A 779 -1.77 20.75 41.94
N MET A 780 -3.09 20.58 42.00
CA MET A 780 -4.02 21.16 41.04
C MET A 780 -5.13 21.93 41.74
N TRP A 781 -5.46 23.12 41.22
CA TRP A 781 -6.56 23.97 41.67
C TRP A 781 -7.45 24.32 40.50
N ARG A 782 -8.75 24.03 40.60
CA ARG A 782 -9.72 24.35 39.57
C ARG A 782 -10.34 25.73 39.82
N GLU A 783 -10.37 26.55 38.77
CA GLU A 783 -11.15 27.78 38.68
C GLU A 783 -11.88 27.81 37.33
N GLY A 784 -13.15 27.43 37.32
CA GLY A 784 -13.91 27.24 36.08
C GLY A 784 -13.31 26.13 35.22
N ASN A 785 -12.91 26.49 33.99
CA ASN A 785 -12.26 25.60 33.02
C ASN A 785 -10.73 25.72 33.01
N ARG A 786 -10.16 26.55 33.87
CA ARG A 786 -8.71 26.66 34.08
C ARG A 786 -8.30 25.83 35.29
N ILE A 787 -7.32 24.96 35.09
CA ILE A 787 -6.70 24.17 36.16
C ILE A 787 -5.31 24.75 36.40
N PHE A 788 -5.15 25.51 37.47
CA PHE A 788 -3.82 25.93 37.94
C PHE A 788 -3.08 24.71 38.50
N PHE A 789 -1.77 24.65 38.30
CA PHE A 789 -0.96 23.60 38.86
C PHE A 789 0.45 24.04 39.24
N GLU A 790 1.01 23.32 40.21
CA GLU A 790 2.43 23.34 40.55
C GLU A 790 2.90 21.90 40.71
N SER A 791 4.15 21.63 40.30
CA SER A 791 4.74 20.31 40.47
C SER A 791 5.95 20.37 41.38
N LYS A 792 6.09 19.37 42.24
CA LYS A 792 7.15 19.23 43.23
C LYS A 792 7.80 17.85 43.15
N VAL A 793 9.03 17.78 43.63
CA VAL A 793 9.73 16.53 43.93
C VAL A 793 9.67 16.33 45.45
N PRO A 794 8.80 15.44 45.96
CA PRO A 794 8.59 15.29 47.40
C PRO A 794 9.86 14.81 48.14
N GLU A 795 10.74 14.06 47.47
CA GLU A 795 11.99 13.55 48.02
C GLU A 795 12.97 14.67 48.41
N SER A 796 12.94 15.79 47.69
CA SER A 796 13.82 16.94 47.91
C SER A 796 13.08 18.20 48.39
N ASN A 797 11.76 18.13 48.50
CA ASN A 797 10.85 19.26 48.77
C ASN A 797 11.09 20.46 47.83
N GLN A 798 11.43 20.19 46.57
CA GLN A 798 11.70 21.22 45.57
C GLN A 798 10.49 21.40 44.64
N THR A 799 10.05 22.65 44.45
CA THR A 799 9.09 23.00 43.40
C THR A 799 9.80 23.10 42.05
N ILE A 800 9.41 22.26 41.11
CA ILE A 800 10.05 22.10 39.80
C ILE A 800 9.30 22.84 38.69
N LEU A 801 7.97 22.94 38.79
CA LEU A 801 7.10 23.67 37.88
C LEU A 801 6.28 24.68 38.68
N THR A 802 6.36 25.95 38.30
CA THR A 802 5.62 27.05 38.93
C THR A 802 4.81 27.81 37.90
N GLY A 803 3.85 28.62 38.38
CA GLY A 803 3.10 29.53 37.54
C GLY A 803 2.25 28.83 36.47
N GLY A 804 1.94 27.55 36.69
CA GLY A 804 1.40 26.64 35.70
C GLY A 804 -0.12 26.68 35.64
N TYR A 805 -0.67 26.55 34.44
CA TYR A 805 -2.10 26.30 34.25
C TYR A 805 -2.36 25.51 32.97
N VAL A 806 -3.46 24.78 32.96
CA VAL A 806 -4.07 24.18 31.77
C VAL A 806 -5.44 24.78 31.58
N ASP A 807 -5.71 25.31 30.39
CA ASP A 807 -7.04 25.65 29.94
C ASP A 807 -7.68 24.45 29.26
N LEU A 808 -8.90 24.14 29.68
CA LEU A 808 -9.74 23.14 29.05
C LEU A 808 -10.93 23.81 28.34
N HIS A 809 -11.43 23.19 27.28
CA HIS A 809 -12.70 23.57 26.67
C HIS A 809 -13.87 23.28 27.61
N ASP A 810 -13.81 22.14 28.31
CA ASP A 810 -14.75 21.73 29.35
C ASP A 810 -14.04 20.81 30.36
N VAL A 811 -14.62 20.66 31.56
CA VAL A 811 -14.04 19.86 32.65
C VAL A 811 -14.88 18.61 32.89
N VAL A 812 -14.24 17.45 32.74
CA VAL A 812 -14.80 16.13 33.01
C VAL A 812 -13.95 15.42 34.06
N LEU A 813 -14.46 15.34 35.29
CA LEU A 813 -13.77 14.66 36.38
C LEU A 813 -13.74 13.15 36.14
N ASN A 814 -12.58 12.55 36.36
CA ASN A 814 -12.43 11.09 36.28
C ASN A 814 -12.97 10.43 37.57
N THR A 815 -14.26 10.12 37.59
CA THR A 815 -14.93 9.42 38.69
C THR A 815 -14.85 7.90 38.52
N ASN A 816 -13.72 7.29 38.89
CA ASN A 816 -13.62 5.84 39.01
C ASN A 816 -13.26 5.44 40.45
N THR A 817 -14.28 5.45 41.32
CA THR A 817 -14.51 4.41 42.35
C THR A 817 -15.79 3.68 41.90
N PRO A 818 -15.93 2.35 42.04
CA PRO A 818 -16.95 1.59 41.31
C PRO A 818 -18.35 1.88 41.86
N GLY A 819 -19.26 2.41 41.04
CA GLY A 819 -20.66 2.58 41.42
C GLY A 819 -21.51 3.31 40.39
N THR A 820 -22.50 2.58 39.86
CA THR A 820 -23.74 3.04 39.21
C THR A 820 -23.64 3.90 37.94
N ALA A 821 -23.96 3.26 36.81
CA ALA A 821 -24.29 3.93 35.56
C ALA A 821 -25.55 4.78 35.73
N GLN A 822 -25.51 6.04 35.27
CA GLN A 822 -26.70 6.84 34.98
C GLN A 822 -26.89 6.98 33.48
N GLU A 823 -28.14 6.81 33.08
CA GLU A 823 -28.64 6.86 31.71
C GLU A 823 -28.76 8.30 31.21
N SER A 824 -28.38 8.53 29.95
CA SER A 824 -28.76 9.72 29.21
C SER A 824 -29.81 9.35 28.15
N SER A 825 -30.99 9.90 28.33
CA SER A 825 -32.12 9.87 27.41
C SER A 825 -31.85 10.75 26.19
N THR A 826 -32.11 10.26 24.98
CA THR A 826 -32.41 11.11 23.83
C THR A 826 -33.48 10.49 22.95
N SER A 827 -34.38 11.37 22.51
CA SER A 827 -35.63 11.16 21.78
C SER A 827 -35.45 10.54 20.41
N SER A 828 -36.20 9.48 20.13
CA SER A 828 -36.26 8.78 18.84
C SER A 828 -37.19 9.47 17.84
N SER A 829 -36.61 10.05 16.78
CA SER A 829 -37.22 9.97 15.45
C SER A 829 -36.93 8.57 14.89
N GLU A 830 -37.95 7.82 14.46
CA GLU A 830 -37.76 6.45 13.95
C GLU A 830 -36.90 6.43 12.69
N VAL A 831 -35.62 6.08 12.84
CA VAL A 831 -34.74 5.71 11.73
C VAL A 831 -34.96 4.23 11.45
N GLU A 832 -35.33 3.89 10.21
CA GLU A 832 -35.45 2.51 9.75
C GLU A 832 -34.06 1.87 9.63
N LEU A 833 -33.81 0.81 10.42
CA LEU A 833 -32.53 0.09 10.50
C LEU A 833 -32.65 -1.29 9.86
N LYS A 834 -31.72 -1.65 8.98
CA LYS A 834 -31.68 -2.98 8.34
C LYS A 834 -31.32 -4.08 9.33
N ALA A 835 -30.54 -3.74 10.37
CA ALA A 835 -30.18 -4.63 11.45
C ALA A 835 -31.42 -5.19 12.19
N LYS A 836 -32.53 -4.44 12.23
CA LYS A 836 -33.78 -4.91 12.83
C LYS A 836 -34.28 -6.19 12.18
N THR A 837 -34.33 -6.21 10.84
CA THR A 837 -34.76 -7.40 10.07
C THR A 837 -33.83 -8.59 10.32
N ALA A 838 -32.51 -8.34 10.41
CA ALA A 838 -31.55 -9.38 10.74
C ALA A 838 -31.76 -9.95 12.16
N PHE A 839 -31.99 -9.09 13.16
CA PHE A 839 -32.28 -9.53 14.53
C PHE A 839 -33.63 -10.23 14.66
N ASP A 840 -34.65 -9.82 13.91
CA ASP A 840 -35.96 -10.49 13.88
C ASP A 840 -35.83 -11.92 13.36
N GLU A 841 -35.03 -12.13 12.31
CA GLU A 841 -34.78 -13.46 11.75
C GLU A 841 -33.94 -14.34 12.69
N ILE A 842 -32.91 -13.74 13.31
CA ILE A 842 -32.10 -14.41 14.36
C ILE A 842 -33.02 -14.81 15.53
N ASN A 843 -33.96 -13.96 15.95
CA ASN A 843 -34.88 -14.22 17.06
C ASN A 843 -35.92 -15.30 16.70
N LYS A 844 -36.45 -15.28 15.46
CA LYS A 844 -37.34 -16.31 14.94
C LYS A 844 -36.67 -17.69 14.97
N ARG A 845 -35.38 -17.76 14.59
CA ARG A 845 -34.61 -19.00 14.65
C ARG A 845 -34.27 -19.42 16.07
N ALA A 846 -33.90 -18.48 16.94
CA ALA A 846 -33.68 -18.74 18.36
C ALA A 846 -34.89 -19.41 19.03
N LYS A 847 -36.12 -19.01 18.66
CA LYS A 847 -37.36 -19.66 19.12
C LYS A 847 -37.51 -21.11 18.60
N SER A 848 -37.05 -21.40 17.39
CA SER A 848 -37.09 -22.76 16.80
C SER A 848 -35.98 -23.69 17.30
N GLN A 849 -34.86 -23.13 17.79
CA GLN A 849 -33.68 -23.87 18.25
C GLN A 849 -33.05 -23.22 19.50
N PRO A 850 -33.70 -23.35 20.68
CA PRO A 850 -33.28 -22.64 21.90
C PRO A 850 -31.86 -22.99 22.39
N ASP A 851 -31.38 -24.19 22.05
CA ASP A 851 -30.06 -24.67 22.46
C ASP A 851 -28.91 -23.94 21.77
N LEU A 852 -29.14 -23.30 20.61
CA LEU A 852 -28.12 -22.51 19.92
C LEU A 852 -27.76 -21.25 20.70
N VAL A 853 -28.74 -20.54 21.24
CA VAL A 853 -28.50 -19.32 22.03
C VAL A 853 -27.85 -19.68 23.37
N LYS A 854 -28.23 -20.81 23.98
CA LYS A 854 -27.58 -21.33 25.19
C LYS A 854 -26.10 -21.67 25.01
N LYS A 855 -25.67 -22.11 23.82
CA LYS A 855 -24.25 -22.39 23.51
C LYS A 855 -23.36 -21.15 23.55
N VAL A 856 -23.92 -19.95 23.36
CA VAL A 856 -23.19 -18.69 23.55
C VAL A 856 -22.78 -18.53 25.02
N GLY A 857 -23.68 -18.88 25.95
CA GLY A 857 -23.43 -18.91 27.39
C GLY A 857 -23.04 -17.56 28.01
N ALA A 858 -23.23 -16.47 27.26
CA ALA A 858 -22.84 -15.12 27.63
C ALA A 858 -23.91 -14.11 27.22
N ILE A 859 -23.97 -12.99 27.93
CA ILE A 859 -24.84 -11.86 27.59
C ILE A 859 -24.04 -10.91 26.70
N ILE A 860 -24.50 -10.78 25.45
CA ILE A 860 -23.82 -10.01 24.41
C ILE A 860 -24.75 -8.91 23.93
N VAL A 861 -24.26 -7.68 23.91
CA VAL A 861 -24.99 -6.52 23.40
C VAL A 861 -24.41 -6.11 22.05
N PHE A 862 -25.28 -5.84 21.08
CA PHE A 862 -24.92 -5.24 19.81
C PHE A 862 -25.42 -3.81 19.78
N ASP A 863 -24.52 -2.85 19.73
CA ASP A 863 -24.81 -1.44 19.55
C ASP A 863 -24.69 -1.10 18.06
N ILE A 864 -25.83 -0.90 17.40
CA ILE A 864 -25.88 -0.59 15.97
C ILE A 864 -25.72 0.90 15.77
N THR A 865 -24.77 1.26 14.92
CA THR A 865 -24.53 2.64 14.49
C THR A 865 -24.99 2.86 13.04
N LYS A 866 -25.21 4.12 12.65
CA LYS A 866 -25.40 4.53 11.26
C LYS A 866 -24.60 5.80 11.04
N ASP A 867 -23.68 5.76 10.08
CA ASP A 867 -22.74 6.86 9.82
C ASP A 867 -21.93 7.25 11.07
N GLY A 868 -21.58 6.26 11.90
CA GLY A 868 -20.83 6.44 13.15
C GLY A 868 -21.65 6.87 14.37
N ASN A 869 -22.95 7.17 14.21
CA ASN A 869 -23.82 7.56 15.32
C ASN A 869 -24.62 6.37 15.86
N PHE A 870 -24.64 6.17 17.18
CA PHE A 870 -25.46 5.14 17.84
C PHE A 870 -26.95 5.31 17.52
N GLN A 871 -27.61 4.21 17.17
CA GLN A 871 -29.03 4.20 16.85
C GLN A 871 -29.82 3.34 17.82
N ARG A 872 -29.42 2.08 18.00
CA ARG A 872 -30.19 1.12 18.80
C ARG A 872 -29.34 -0.06 19.25
N SER A 873 -29.75 -0.72 20.34
CA SER A 873 -29.09 -1.92 20.86
C SER A 873 -29.98 -3.16 20.75
N TRP A 874 -29.37 -4.32 20.56
CA TRP A 874 -29.99 -5.63 20.73
C TRP A 874 -29.16 -6.48 21.69
N THR A 875 -29.83 -7.22 22.56
CA THR A 875 -29.19 -8.11 23.52
C THR A 875 -29.46 -9.57 23.16
N ILE A 876 -28.39 -10.35 23.01
CA ILE A 876 -28.42 -11.81 23.00
C ILE A 876 -28.08 -12.29 24.41
N ASP A 877 -29.08 -12.74 25.15
CA ASP A 877 -28.90 -13.37 26.46
C ASP A 877 -28.70 -14.88 26.27
N GLY A 878 -27.44 -15.25 26.08
CA GLY A 878 -27.02 -16.65 25.98
C GLY A 878 -27.21 -17.47 27.25
N LYS A 879 -27.53 -16.86 28.39
CA LYS A 879 -27.82 -17.59 29.64
C LYS A 879 -29.29 -17.97 29.72
N LYS A 880 -30.19 -17.08 29.28
CA LYS A 880 -31.64 -17.31 29.24
C LYS A 880 -32.14 -17.88 27.92
N GLY A 881 -31.30 -17.88 26.88
CA GLY A 881 -31.68 -18.37 25.55
C GLY A 881 -32.58 -17.41 24.78
N THR A 882 -32.55 -16.11 25.11
CA THR A 882 -33.47 -15.10 24.56
C THR A 882 -32.74 -13.99 23.84
N ILE A 883 -33.37 -13.43 22.81
CA ILE A 883 -32.87 -12.29 22.04
C ILE A 883 -33.96 -11.22 22.05
N TYR A 884 -33.59 -10.01 22.42
CA TYR A 884 -34.53 -8.90 22.54
C TYR A 884 -33.85 -7.58 22.19
N GLU A 885 -34.66 -6.64 21.73
CA GLU A 885 -34.25 -5.27 21.50
C GLU A 885 -34.09 -4.54 22.83
N GLY A 886 -33.02 -3.75 22.97
CA GLY A 886 -32.68 -3.02 24.19
C GLY A 886 -31.42 -3.54 24.89
N LYS A 887 -31.05 -2.84 25.97
CA LYS A 887 -29.93 -3.19 26.85
C LYS A 887 -30.27 -4.42 27.71
N PRO A 888 -29.28 -5.07 28.36
CA PRO A 888 -29.53 -6.23 29.20
C PRO A 888 -30.58 -5.93 30.28
N LEU A 889 -31.48 -6.90 30.52
CA LEU A 889 -32.52 -6.81 31.55
C LEU A 889 -31.95 -6.51 32.94
N GLU A 890 -32.72 -5.83 33.77
CA GLU A 890 -32.34 -5.40 35.12
C GLU A 890 -31.79 -6.58 35.96
N GLY A 891 -30.63 -6.38 36.59
CA GLY A 891 -29.90 -7.44 37.30
C GLY A 891 -28.95 -8.29 36.44
N THR A 892 -28.77 -7.96 35.15
CA THR A 892 -27.78 -8.63 34.27
C THR A 892 -26.79 -7.64 33.64
N THR A 893 -25.52 -8.06 33.47
CA THR A 893 -24.46 -7.22 32.86
C THR A 893 -23.98 -7.82 31.54
N ALA A 894 -23.77 -6.95 30.55
CA ALA A 894 -23.16 -7.33 29.28
C ALA A 894 -21.72 -7.80 29.52
N GLN A 895 -21.40 -9.00 29.05
CA GLN A 895 -20.04 -9.55 29.11
C GLN A 895 -19.22 -9.17 27.88
N VAL A 896 -19.92 -8.85 26.78
CA VAL A 896 -19.37 -8.34 25.52
C VAL A 896 -20.34 -7.32 24.95
N THR A 897 -19.82 -6.20 24.48
CA THR A 897 -20.55 -5.23 23.65
C THR A 897 -19.86 -5.13 22.31
N ILE A 898 -20.61 -5.29 21.23
CA ILE A 898 -20.12 -5.19 19.84
C ILE A 898 -20.76 -3.96 19.21
N THR A 899 -19.94 -3.02 18.78
CA THR A 899 -20.40 -1.84 18.05
C THR A 899 -20.07 -1.98 16.58
N VAL A 900 -21.08 -1.81 15.72
CA VAL A 900 -20.96 -2.05 14.27
C VAL A 900 -22.01 -1.24 13.50
N ASP A 901 -21.66 -0.77 12.31
CA ASP A 901 -22.58 -0.03 11.44
C ASP A 901 -23.72 -0.94 10.93
N ASP A 902 -24.91 -0.36 10.72
CA ASP A 902 -26.12 -1.05 10.26
C ASP A 902 -25.89 -1.93 9.03
N ASN A 903 -25.11 -1.45 8.04
CA ASN A 903 -24.81 -2.26 6.85
C ASN A 903 -23.76 -3.34 7.13
N ASP A 904 -22.72 -3.01 7.89
CA ASP A 904 -21.66 -3.96 8.24
C ASP A 904 -22.20 -5.07 9.16
N PHE A 905 -23.22 -4.79 10.00
CA PHE A 905 -23.92 -5.79 10.79
C PHE A 905 -24.76 -6.72 9.93
N VAL A 906 -25.46 -6.19 8.92
CA VAL A 906 -26.20 -7.04 7.97
C VAL A 906 -25.26 -7.95 7.20
N ASP A 907 -24.13 -7.43 6.72
CA ASP A 907 -23.12 -8.26 6.05
C ASP A 907 -22.51 -9.30 6.99
N LEU A 908 -22.33 -8.98 8.28
CA LEU A 908 -21.90 -9.93 9.31
C LEU A 908 -22.97 -11.01 9.57
N ALA A 909 -24.23 -10.60 9.70
CA ALA A 909 -25.38 -11.47 9.96
C ALA A 909 -25.86 -12.22 8.72
N SER A 910 -25.36 -11.91 7.53
CA SER A 910 -25.61 -12.66 6.29
C SER A 910 -24.38 -13.44 5.82
N GLY A 911 -23.29 -13.45 6.60
CA GLY A 911 -22.04 -14.15 6.26
C GLY A 911 -21.22 -13.55 5.11
N LYS A 912 -21.59 -12.37 4.58
CA LYS A 912 -20.85 -11.64 3.53
C LYS A 912 -19.58 -10.98 4.06
N ALA A 913 -19.57 -10.63 5.34
CA ALA A 913 -18.41 -10.14 6.06
C ALA A 913 -18.08 -11.05 7.24
N ASN A 914 -16.79 -11.14 7.58
CA ASN A 914 -16.34 -11.84 8.78
C ASN A 914 -15.93 -10.85 9.88
N ALA A 915 -16.20 -11.20 11.13
CA ALA A 915 -15.91 -10.33 12.28
C ALA A 915 -14.41 -9.98 12.41
N PRO A 916 -13.44 -10.90 12.19
CA PRO A 916 -12.02 -10.54 12.27
C PRO A 916 -11.58 -9.49 11.25
N ALA A 917 -12.08 -9.53 10.02
CA ALA A 917 -11.72 -8.56 8.98
C ALA A 917 -12.39 -7.19 9.22
N LEU A 918 -13.63 -7.16 9.72
CA LEU A 918 -14.26 -5.90 10.12
C LEU A 918 -13.56 -5.29 11.33
N PHE A 919 -13.10 -6.13 12.28
CA PHE A 919 -12.30 -5.68 13.42
C PHE A 919 -10.94 -5.12 12.99
N ALA A 920 -10.21 -5.83 12.12
CA ALA A 920 -8.91 -5.38 11.59
C ALA A 920 -9.01 -4.07 10.77
N LYS A 921 -10.17 -3.80 10.16
CA LYS A 921 -10.46 -2.56 9.42
C LYS A 921 -11.05 -1.45 10.30
N GLY A 922 -11.20 -1.66 11.61
CA GLY A 922 -11.80 -0.70 12.54
C GLY A 922 -13.32 -0.47 12.37
N LYS A 923 -13.99 -1.29 11.56
CA LYS A 923 -15.43 -1.20 11.26
C LYS A 923 -16.31 -1.93 12.29
N LEU A 924 -15.73 -2.86 13.03
CA LEU A 924 -16.37 -3.57 14.14
C LEU A 924 -15.51 -3.38 15.38
N LYS A 925 -16.12 -2.90 16.46
CA LYS A 925 -15.45 -2.68 17.74
C LYS A 925 -16.00 -3.63 18.78
N VAL A 926 -15.13 -4.20 19.62
CA VAL A 926 -15.53 -5.12 20.68
C VAL A 926 -15.03 -4.59 22.02
N LYS A 927 -15.96 -4.41 22.96
CA LYS A 927 -15.70 -4.02 24.35
C LYS A 927 -16.06 -5.19 25.27
N GLY A 928 -15.22 -5.50 26.26
CA GLY A 928 -15.41 -6.64 27.17
C GLY A 928 -14.60 -7.87 26.76
N ASN A 929 -15.09 -9.07 27.05
CA ASN A 929 -14.33 -10.31 26.85
C ASN A 929 -14.36 -10.77 25.37
N VAL A 930 -13.34 -10.39 24.60
CA VAL A 930 -13.22 -10.68 23.17
C VAL A 930 -13.28 -12.20 22.85
N MET A 931 -12.80 -13.07 23.75
CA MET A 931 -12.89 -14.53 23.54
C MET A 931 -14.35 -15.03 23.55
N LEU A 932 -15.24 -14.37 24.31
CA LEU A 932 -16.67 -14.69 24.27
C LEU A 932 -17.33 -14.22 22.96
N ALA A 933 -16.82 -13.16 22.33
CA ALA A 933 -17.29 -12.72 21.02
C ALA A 933 -17.02 -13.77 19.93
N GLN A 934 -15.94 -14.57 20.03
CA GLN A 934 -15.66 -15.65 19.08
C GLN A 934 -16.73 -16.75 19.09
N LYS A 935 -17.44 -16.94 20.23
CA LYS A 935 -18.53 -17.90 20.33
C LYS A 935 -19.76 -17.49 19.51
N LEU A 936 -19.93 -16.21 19.17
CA LEU A 936 -20.99 -15.75 18.26
C LEU A 936 -20.87 -16.33 16.87
N SER A 937 -19.65 -16.70 16.44
CA SER A 937 -19.48 -17.38 15.15
C SER A 937 -20.30 -18.66 15.07
N THR A 938 -20.66 -19.30 16.20
CA THR A 938 -21.56 -20.47 16.19
C THR A 938 -23.02 -20.12 15.90
N LEU A 939 -23.47 -18.90 16.19
CA LEU A 939 -24.80 -18.42 15.80
C LEU A 939 -24.87 -18.02 14.33
N PHE A 940 -23.76 -17.50 13.78
CA PHE A 940 -23.69 -17.01 12.40
C PHE A 940 -23.13 -18.03 11.38
N LYS A 941 -22.41 -19.08 11.79
CA LYS A 941 -21.79 -20.07 10.88
C LYS A 941 -22.78 -21.01 10.19
N ASP A 942 -23.99 -21.20 10.72
CA ASP A 942 -25.04 -22.00 10.07
C ASP A 942 -25.85 -21.18 9.04
N GLN A 943 -25.26 -20.13 8.46
CA GLN A 943 -25.87 -19.21 7.49
C GLN A 943 -25.27 -19.34 6.09
N ALA A 944 -25.53 -20.47 5.42
CA ALA A 944 -25.29 -20.60 3.98
C ALA A 944 -26.60 -20.66 3.14
N LYS A 945 -27.76 -20.32 3.74
CA LYS A 945 -29.09 -20.38 3.08
C LYS A 945 -30.07 -19.28 3.55
N LEU A 946 -29.57 -18.06 3.81
CA LEU A 946 -30.42 -16.87 3.99
C LEU A 946 -30.49 -16.08 2.69
#